data_AF-A0A939YLR2-F1
#
_entry.id   AF-A0A939YLR2-F1
#
_cell.length_a   1.000
_cell.length_b   1.000
_cell.length_c   1.000
_cell.angle_alpha   90.00
_cell.angle_beta   90.00
_cell.angle_gamma   90.00
#
_symmetry.space_group_name_H-M   'P 1'
#
loop_
_entity.id
_entity.type
_entity.pdbx_description
1 polymer ?
#
loop_
_entity_poly.entity_id
_entity_poly.type
_entity_poly.pdbx_seq_one_letter_code
_entity_poly.pdbx_strand_id
1 'polypeptide(L)'
;MKYEKLLASRYIKAQKRQSAFTVISITAAVAVMTMIFVLYSVYMDCMHLTVYSSKPWHFAISDIPVTEEQGESIRDMEHVRRLKLFDLGDGMIRAEVLFDGDIGDRVIWQQQLEKKLGIDKRMNNVSWNDSLMNYDGIGPAAHLHKLRIFCLFFMFAVFMAFALRLVVDTAFEVSSKERERHYGVLQSVGATPEQIVRIITSEGMKLCLTAVPLGLIAGIGFAFLMYKAVLAAGIAELFESSTEASFAFPFRVDPLMLLVAAAVGIIWVFLSAYGVGMRVIKKSPMEAITARANDVEKVRKRSLSGLLFGISGSIASRNARRQKKRFVITVLTLTVSISMFAMFSSFIGGLESSIKEIIRLGANDYSDVDFTASRENGTFSATEATEKLLGESGLFKDIGVGVSVNIYARNGDFKDWLNVLYVNKTQYERMFGEDPPVSYEELAAAGGYIANTGKPILGAYISDIDNGVLNVVSVYRKVPEDKLAETADRKALSEYLEVKETDRQLDIIGTGSKEWSSIDLIGAKETYDAIADEWYGNYNIFTCFEMAYIKEECYTNADLDKVTEWFKEHSADLTLENCQYEDKTKVHYIMAAVKVGLLILNVFIGLVALINLMNIISTGIANRRSELASMQCIGMTDRQLRRMAVIEVLQFTGAAAIASAVICWLFIFGSEKILIPLLSRSFMDDDDETRQILTKLISFKGASPFILIALASLAAFAAGCVTSLIMLRAQDNESLADQIRGSEMKLDTKKTHILRNSIIAAAGIAVLAVAGLRTYSVISYRNGRKEYEKAGYLNLVDSNGFRMNVYSTGAEHGKHTIVGMAGMGVQAYPILTKQLNEQLGRENTLVYPDRAGYGFSDDSYKEQNVEQVVEDYRTGLKNAGFEAPYVLMPHSWASYYAFYWENKYPDEVEAIIFMDCTWLPKNEMWRFFTADNYPSMADARSAARRLFLRTWLGLDTFSSDSDPEDIAHGRSLFTEEETKLRRLAGSRQFSAANLSSLLLEEQDTLTVLSLLKPTDTPKLSFSATPGCEEDVIENYRFRKADYEAAGLEYNIDPETAGKAEWRQSGKSYQQFFEKDIKSFWESCGNCRTVNISGEHDLFFSQNAEKVAGIINDFLAEIE
;
A
#
# COMPACT_ATOMS: atom_id res chain seq x y z
N MET A 1 36.31 -12.26 39.02
CA MET A 1 35.67 -11.24 38.15
C MET A 1 36.61 -10.19 37.56
N LYS A 2 37.49 -9.51 38.32
CA LYS A 2 38.36 -8.44 37.78
C LYS A 2 39.36 -8.96 36.72
N TYR A 3 39.91 -10.15 36.92
CA TYR A 3 40.89 -10.80 36.02
C TYR A 3 40.27 -11.30 34.71
N GLU A 4 39.14 -12.02 34.75
CA GLU A 4 38.47 -12.56 33.54
C GLU A 4 38.02 -11.43 32.60
N LYS A 5 37.45 -10.36 33.16
CA LYS A 5 37.05 -9.17 32.39
C LYS A 5 38.27 -8.49 31.77
N LEU A 6 39.40 -8.38 32.48
CA LEU A 6 40.61 -7.76 31.94
C LEU A 6 41.17 -8.56 30.76
N LEU A 7 41.24 -9.90 30.88
CA LEU A 7 41.70 -10.76 29.79
C LEU A 7 40.79 -10.68 28.57
N ALA A 8 39.47 -10.74 28.76
CA ALA A 8 38.51 -10.60 27.66
C ALA A 8 38.75 -9.30 26.86
N SER A 9 38.99 -8.16 27.53
CA SER A 9 39.31 -6.90 26.86
C SER A 9 40.66 -6.92 26.13
N ARG A 10 41.67 -7.60 26.69
CA ARG A 10 42.97 -7.77 26.01
C ARG A 10 42.84 -8.65 24.77
N TYR A 11 42.04 -9.71 24.82
CA TYR A 11 41.79 -10.56 23.67
C TYR A 11 41.07 -9.82 22.54
N ILE A 12 40.01 -9.05 22.85
CA ILE A 12 39.32 -8.22 21.86
C ILE A 12 40.29 -7.24 21.17
N LYS A 13 41.16 -6.59 21.94
CA LYS A 13 42.14 -5.63 21.39
C LYS A 13 43.24 -6.30 20.56
N ALA A 14 43.67 -7.50 20.97
CA ALA A 14 44.71 -8.25 20.28
C ALA A 14 44.19 -8.83 18.94
N GLN A 15 42.91 -9.22 18.87
CA GLN A 15 42.32 -9.89 17.70
C GLN A 15 41.18 -9.06 17.07
N LYS A 16 41.49 -7.82 16.69
CA LYS A 16 40.50 -6.88 16.12
C LYS A 16 39.70 -7.47 14.95
N ARG A 17 40.33 -8.29 14.11
CA ARG A 17 39.68 -8.89 12.92
C ARG A 17 38.59 -9.88 13.33
N GLN A 18 38.92 -10.85 14.17
CA GLN A 18 37.99 -11.88 14.64
C GLN A 18 36.86 -11.26 15.48
N SER A 19 37.20 -10.32 16.37
CA SER A 19 36.19 -9.59 17.13
C SER A 19 35.26 -8.76 16.22
N ALA A 20 35.78 -8.13 15.16
CA ALA A 20 34.95 -7.44 14.17
C ALA A 20 34.00 -8.40 13.44
N PHE A 21 34.45 -9.60 13.08
CA PHE A 21 33.57 -10.62 12.48
C PHE A 21 32.46 -11.06 13.43
N THR A 22 32.79 -11.34 14.70
CA THR A 22 31.78 -11.69 15.71
C THR A 22 30.79 -10.54 15.93
N VAL A 23 31.26 -9.29 15.95
CA VAL A 23 30.39 -8.11 16.03
C VAL A 23 29.45 -8.04 14.83
N ILE A 24 29.93 -8.22 13.60
CA ILE A 24 29.09 -8.19 12.39
C ILE A 24 28.01 -9.28 12.44
N SER A 25 28.35 -10.51 12.83
CA SER A 25 27.38 -11.60 12.94
C SER A 25 26.30 -11.31 13.99
N ILE A 26 26.69 -10.74 15.15
CA ILE A 26 25.74 -10.34 16.18
C ILE A 26 24.87 -9.16 15.70
N THR A 27 25.47 -8.15 15.08
CA THR A 27 24.77 -6.99 14.50
C THR A 27 23.72 -7.45 13.48
N ALA A 28 24.07 -8.36 12.57
CA ALA A 28 23.15 -8.85 11.56
C ALA A 28 21.97 -9.62 12.19
N ALA A 29 22.25 -10.49 13.16
CA ALA A 29 21.21 -11.23 13.88
C ALA A 29 20.26 -10.29 14.64
N VAL A 30 20.80 -9.31 15.38
CA VAL A 30 19.99 -8.32 16.10
C VAL A 30 19.20 -7.44 15.14
N ALA A 31 19.77 -7.06 13.99
CA ALA A 31 19.09 -6.26 12.98
C ALA A 31 17.86 -6.97 12.40
N VAL A 32 17.96 -8.27 12.08
CA VAL A 32 16.82 -9.07 11.60
C VAL A 32 15.72 -9.13 12.66
N MET A 33 16.08 -9.44 13.90
CA MET A 33 15.10 -9.54 14.99
C MET A 33 14.42 -8.20 15.22
N THR A 34 15.19 -7.12 15.28
CA THR A 34 14.66 -5.76 15.44
C THR A 34 13.70 -5.42 14.30
N MET A 35 14.08 -5.72 13.05
CA MET A 35 13.23 -5.49 11.89
C MET A 35 11.89 -6.22 12.05
N ILE A 36 11.90 -7.51 12.41
CA ILE A 36 10.70 -8.33 12.61
C ILE A 36 9.80 -7.77 13.73
N PHE A 37 10.37 -7.41 14.89
CA PHE A 37 9.61 -6.84 16.00
C PHE A 37 9.04 -5.46 15.70
N VAL A 38 9.80 -4.60 15.02
CA VAL A 38 9.32 -3.27 14.60
C VAL A 38 8.19 -3.40 13.59
N LEU A 39 8.34 -4.27 12.59
CA LEU A 39 7.29 -4.48 11.57
C LEU A 39 6.02 -5.06 12.17
N TYR A 40 6.12 -5.95 13.15
CA TYR A 40 4.97 -6.45 13.90
C TYR A 40 4.24 -5.31 14.63
N SER A 41 4.98 -4.43 15.31
CA SER A 41 4.40 -3.26 15.97
C SER A 41 3.69 -2.34 14.98
N VAL A 42 4.37 -2.00 13.88
CA VAL A 42 3.82 -1.15 12.83
C VAL A 42 2.55 -1.77 12.24
N TYR A 43 2.56 -3.07 11.97
CA TYR A 43 1.37 -3.78 11.49
C TYR A 43 0.21 -3.68 12.49
N MET A 44 0.45 -3.95 13.78
CA MET A 44 -0.59 -3.86 14.81
C MET A 44 -1.15 -2.45 14.95
N ASP A 45 -0.30 -1.44 14.94
CA ASP A 45 -0.70 -0.02 15.01
C ASP A 45 -1.52 0.38 13.78
N CYS A 46 -1.10 -0.02 12.58
CA CYS A 46 -1.83 0.26 11.35
C CYS A 46 -3.22 -0.38 11.37
N MET A 47 -3.31 -1.67 11.71
CA MET A 47 -4.59 -2.37 11.78
C MET A 47 -5.53 -1.73 12.81
N HIS A 48 -5.01 -1.33 13.97
CA HIS A 48 -5.77 -0.58 14.96
C HIS A 48 -6.28 0.75 14.39
N LEU A 49 -5.41 1.53 13.73
CA LEU A 49 -5.76 2.84 13.17
C LEU A 49 -6.81 2.74 12.07
N THR A 50 -6.73 1.74 11.19
CA THR A 50 -7.73 1.50 10.13
C THR A 50 -9.11 1.21 10.72
N VAL A 51 -9.16 0.40 11.78
CA VAL A 51 -10.42 0.08 12.45
C VAL A 51 -10.95 1.29 13.24
N TYR A 52 -10.07 2.03 13.91
CA TYR A 52 -10.44 3.21 14.68
C TYR A 52 -10.92 4.37 13.79
N SER A 53 -10.27 4.62 12.66
CA SER A 53 -10.62 5.71 11.74
C SER A 53 -11.99 5.50 11.08
N SER A 54 -12.36 4.26 10.76
CA SER A 54 -13.67 3.95 10.17
C SER A 54 -14.81 4.01 11.20
N LYS A 55 -14.59 3.48 12.41
CA LYS A 55 -15.59 3.46 13.50
C LYS A 55 -14.91 3.82 14.84
N PRO A 56 -14.78 5.11 15.20
CA PRO A 56 -14.03 5.56 16.39
C PRO A 56 -14.81 5.41 17.70
N TRP A 57 -15.47 4.26 17.87
CA TRP A 57 -16.29 3.88 19.00
C TRP A 57 -16.29 2.36 19.18
N HIS A 58 -16.39 1.91 20.43
CA HIS A 58 -16.49 0.50 20.79
C HIS A 58 -17.93 0.00 20.78
N PHE A 59 -18.83 0.88 21.19
CA PHE A 59 -20.26 0.61 21.31
C PHE A 59 -21.01 1.79 20.75
N ALA A 60 -21.95 1.54 19.85
CA ALA A 60 -22.89 2.55 19.37
C ALA A 60 -24.30 2.04 19.55
N ILE A 61 -25.18 2.96 19.88
CA ILE A 61 -26.60 2.68 20.01
C ILE A 61 -27.38 3.82 19.36
N SER A 62 -28.36 3.44 18.55
CA SER A 62 -29.20 4.36 17.78
C SER A 62 -30.64 4.27 18.27
N ASP A 63 -31.42 5.30 17.96
CA ASP A 63 -32.86 5.37 18.22
C ASP A 63 -33.22 5.24 19.72
N ILE A 64 -32.43 5.87 20.59
CA ILE A 64 -32.71 5.86 22.02
C ILE A 64 -33.74 6.95 22.34
N PRO A 65 -34.93 6.62 22.90
CA PRO A 65 -35.96 7.60 23.25
C PRO A 65 -35.67 8.22 24.63
N VAL A 66 -34.57 8.96 24.73
CA VAL A 66 -34.10 9.57 25.99
C VAL A 66 -33.80 11.06 25.80
N THR A 67 -33.92 11.81 26.89
CA THR A 67 -33.52 13.22 26.91
C THR A 67 -32.01 13.38 26.77
N GLU A 68 -31.55 14.54 26.29
CA GLU A 68 -30.12 14.86 26.19
C GLU A 68 -29.39 14.72 27.54
N GLU A 69 -30.05 15.08 28.65
CA GLU A 69 -29.54 14.92 30.02
C GLU A 69 -29.37 13.44 30.40
N GLN A 70 -30.33 12.59 30.04
CA GLN A 70 -30.21 11.14 30.23
C GLN A 70 -29.09 10.56 29.36
N GLY A 71 -28.94 11.02 28.12
CA GLY A 71 -27.85 10.65 27.23
C GLY A 71 -26.48 11.01 27.80
N GLU A 72 -26.31 12.22 28.35
CA GLU A 72 -25.05 12.65 28.97
C GLU A 72 -24.68 11.84 30.22
N SER A 73 -25.67 11.29 30.94
CA SER A 73 -25.41 10.44 32.11
C SER A 73 -24.60 9.17 31.79
N ILE A 74 -24.53 8.76 30.51
CA ILE A 74 -23.70 7.63 30.05
C ILE A 74 -22.21 7.91 30.32
N ARG A 75 -21.79 9.18 30.29
CA ARG A 75 -20.40 9.60 30.54
C ARG A 75 -19.90 9.20 31.93
N ASP A 76 -20.82 9.12 32.90
CA ASP A 76 -20.52 8.74 34.29
C ASP A 76 -20.54 7.21 34.53
N MET A 77 -20.66 6.40 33.48
CA MET A 77 -20.57 4.94 33.60
C MET A 77 -19.12 4.46 33.70
N GLU A 78 -18.91 3.35 34.39
CA GLU A 78 -17.58 2.75 34.54
C GLU A 78 -17.01 2.36 33.18
N HIS A 79 -15.71 2.64 33.01
CA HIS A 79 -14.92 2.42 31.80
C HIS A 79 -15.25 3.31 30.59
N VAL A 80 -16.16 4.29 30.69
CA VAL A 80 -16.45 5.21 29.58
C VAL A 80 -15.37 6.29 29.49
N ARG A 81 -14.56 6.25 28.42
CA ARG A 81 -13.52 7.24 28.13
C ARG A 81 -14.05 8.44 27.38
N ARG A 82 -14.88 8.19 26.35
CA ARG A 82 -15.44 9.21 25.47
C ARG A 82 -16.87 8.84 25.12
N LEU A 83 -17.74 9.83 25.14
CA LEU A 83 -19.12 9.75 24.70
C LEU A 83 -19.31 10.82 23.60
N LYS A 84 -19.95 10.43 22.50
CA LYS A 84 -20.42 11.35 21.46
C LYS A 84 -21.91 11.12 21.27
N LEU A 85 -22.69 12.18 21.46
CA LEU A 85 -24.14 12.16 21.30
C LEU A 85 -24.51 12.85 19.99
N PHE A 86 -25.53 12.33 19.32
CA PHE A 86 -26.11 12.91 18.11
C PHE A 86 -27.63 12.98 18.29
N ASP A 87 -28.20 14.16 18.12
CA ASP A 87 -29.66 14.36 18.06
C ASP A 87 -30.16 13.93 16.67
N LEU A 88 -31.10 12.98 16.65
CA LEU A 88 -31.71 12.45 15.43
C LEU A 88 -33.07 13.10 15.11
N GLY A 89 -33.57 14.01 15.96
CA GLY A 89 -34.92 14.54 15.89
C GLY A 89 -35.95 13.65 16.62
N ASP A 90 -37.15 14.19 16.84
CA ASP A 90 -38.28 13.51 17.51
C ASP A 90 -37.99 12.94 18.91
N GLY A 91 -36.99 13.50 19.62
CA GLY A 91 -36.58 13.05 20.95
C GLY A 91 -35.74 11.77 20.93
N MET A 92 -35.16 11.41 19.79
CA MET A 92 -34.27 10.26 19.61
C MET A 92 -32.81 10.68 19.57
N ILE A 93 -31.96 9.92 20.26
CA ILE A 93 -30.51 10.19 20.34
C ILE A 93 -29.73 8.95 19.88
N ARG A 94 -28.61 9.17 19.18
CA ARG A 94 -27.55 8.18 18.98
C ARG A 94 -26.40 8.47 19.92
N ALA A 95 -25.93 7.44 20.62
CA ALA A 95 -24.79 7.52 21.52
C ALA A 95 -23.66 6.61 21.01
N GLU A 96 -22.47 7.18 20.86
CA GLU A 96 -21.23 6.47 20.53
C GLU A 96 -20.28 6.51 21.73
N VAL A 97 -19.90 5.33 22.22
CA VAL A 97 -19.12 5.14 23.44
C VAL A 97 -17.77 4.51 23.11
N LEU A 98 -16.71 5.11 23.64
CA LEU A 98 -15.36 4.58 23.62
C LEU A 98 -14.93 4.23 25.05
N PHE A 99 -14.60 2.98 25.31
CA PHE A 99 -14.08 2.54 26.60
C PHE A 99 -12.57 2.82 26.82
N ASP A 100 -12.12 2.94 28.08
CA ASP A 100 -10.70 3.01 28.48
C ASP A 100 -10.15 1.72 29.12
N GLY A 101 -11.01 0.74 29.38
CA GLY A 101 -10.67 -0.49 30.08
C GLY A 101 -11.60 -1.64 29.72
N ASP A 102 -11.30 -2.82 30.28
CA ASP A 102 -12.10 -4.01 30.06
C ASP A 102 -13.46 -3.89 30.77
N ILE A 103 -14.53 -3.87 30.00
CA ILE A 103 -15.91 -3.78 30.49
C ILE A 103 -16.47 -5.11 31.03
N GLY A 104 -15.70 -6.20 30.90
CA GLY A 104 -16.15 -7.54 31.27
C GLY A 104 -17.21 -8.09 30.31
N ASP A 105 -18.35 -8.53 30.84
CA ASP A 105 -19.43 -9.10 30.04
C ASP A 105 -20.29 -8.00 29.39
N ARG A 106 -20.36 -8.02 28.06
CA ARG A 106 -21.11 -7.03 27.25
C ARG A 106 -22.59 -6.97 27.60
N VAL A 107 -23.20 -8.09 27.94
CA VAL A 107 -24.62 -8.17 28.30
C VAL A 107 -24.84 -7.52 29.66
N ILE A 108 -23.92 -7.72 30.61
CA ILE A 108 -24.00 -7.09 31.93
C ILE A 108 -23.82 -5.58 31.80
N TRP A 109 -22.83 -5.12 31.03
CA TRP A 109 -22.62 -3.68 30.81
C TRP A 109 -23.83 -3.03 30.12
N GLN A 110 -24.41 -3.68 29.09
CA GLN A 110 -25.64 -3.22 28.44
C GLN A 110 -26.82 -3.13 29.41
N GLN A 111 -27.00 -4.11 30.31
CA GLN A 111 -28.06 -4.06 31.32
C GLN A 111 -27.88 -2.91 32.32
N GLN A 112 -26.63 -2.58 32.68
CA GLN A 112 -26.33 -1.43 33.53
C GLN A 112 -26.66 -0.11 32.82
N LEU A 113 -26.39 -0.01 31.52
CA LEU A 113 -26.77 1.13 30.69
C LEU A 113 -28.29 1.28 30.61
N GLU A 114 -29.02 0.20 30.30
CA GLU A 114 -30.48 0.18 30.23
C GLU A 114 -31.12 0.64 31.54
N LYS A 115 -30.61 0.13 32.66
CA LYS A 115 -31.06 0.54 34.00
C LYS A 115 -30.76 2.01 34.30
N LYS A 116 -29.62 2.54 33.85
CA LYS A 116 -29.23 3.94 34.06
C LYS A 116 -30.11 4.90 33.24
N LEU A 117 -30.47 4.51 32.03
CA LEU A 117 -31.33 5.27 31.14
C LEU A 117 -32.83 5.12 31.47
N GLY A 118 -33.20 4.22 32.38
CA GLY A 118 -34.59 3.97 32.78
C GLY A 118 -35.39 3.20 31.73
N ILE A 119 -34.73 2.32 30.97
CA ILE A 119 -35.33 1.54 29.89
C ILE A 119 -35.66 0.13 30.38
N ASP A 120 -36.95 -0.23 30.39
CA ASP A 120 -37.46 -1.49 30.96
C ASP A 120 -37.28 -2.72 30.03
N LYS A 121 -36.97 -2.51 28.75
CA LYS A 121 -36.78 -3.58 27.76
C LYS A 121 -35.39 -3.53 27.16
N ARG A 122 -34.83 -4.70 26.88
CA ARG A 122 -33.51 -4.82 26.24
C ARG A 122 -33.50 -4.08 24.90
N MET A 123 -32.52 -3.21 24.71
CA MET A 123 -32.35 -2.46 23.46
C MET A 123 -31.78 -3.39 22.38
N ASN A 124 -32.45 -3.45 21.24
CA ASN A 124 -32.08 -4.31 20.11
C ASN A 124 -31.26 -3.57 19.02
N ASN A 125 -31.30 -2.23 18.97
CA ASN A 125 -30.57 -1.41 18.00
C ASN A 125 -29.16 -1.06 18.50
N VAL A 126 -28.41 -2.08 18.88
CA VAL A 126 -27.07 -1.93 19.46
C VAL A 126 -26.02 -2.46 18.48
N SER A 127 -24.95 -1.71 18.27
CA SER A 127 -23.81 -2.09 17.45
C SER A 127 -22.53 -2.14 18.29
N TRP A 128 -21.87 -3.30 18.27
CA TRP A 128 -20.55 -3.48 18.88
C TRP A 128 -19.48 -3.46 17.79
N ASN A 129 -18.41 -2.69 18.01
CA ASN A 129 -17.25 -2.70 17.15
C ASN A 129 -16.25 -3.77 17.62
N ASP A 130 -16.55 -5.02 17.26
CA ASP A 130 -15.74 -6.19 17.63
C ASP A 130 -14.28 -6.04 17.22
N SER A 131 -14.03 -5.50 16.03
CA SER A 131 -12.68 -5.28 15.53
C SER A 131 -11.90 -4.34 16.44
N LEU A 132 -12.46 -3.19 16.81
CA LEU A 132 -11.76 -2.22 17.65
C LEU A 132 -11.55 -2.77 19.06
N MET A 133 -12.59 -3.40 19.63
CA MET A 133 -12.49 -4.06 20.93
C MET A 133 -11.41 -5.14 20.95
N ASN A 134 -11.25 -5.90 19.85
CA ASN A 134 -10.20 -6.90 19.71
C ASN A 134 -8.80 -6.27 19.71
N TYR A 135 -8.60 -5.14 19.03
CA TYR A 135 -7.30 -4.43 19.02
C TYR A 135 -7.04 -3.64 20.31
N ASP A 136 -8.07 -3.21 21.04
CA ASP A 136 -7.93 -2.55 22.35
C ASP A 136 -7.86 -3.57 23.51
N GLY A 137 -8.30 -4.81 23.28
CA GLY A 137 -8.23 -5.87 24.29
C GLY A 137 -9.36 -5.76 25.31
N ILE A 138 -10.54 -5.35 24.85
CA ILE A 138 -11.72 -5.12 25.69
C ILE A 138 -12.65 -6.33 25.55
N GLY A 139 -12.90 -7.02 26.65
CA GLY A 139 -13.74 -8.20 26.73
C GLY A 139 -13.00 -9.53 26.56
N PRO A 140 -13.63 -10.66 26.95
CA PRO A 140 -12.99 -11.97 27.02
C PRO A 140 -12.49 -12.50 25.66
N ALA A 141 -13.25 -12.26 24.59
CA ALA A 141 -12.90 -12.70 23.24
C ALA A 141 -11.69 -11.93 22.66
N ALA A 142 -11.56 -10.64 23.00
CA ALA A 142 -10.46 -9.79 22.56
C ALA A 142 -9.11 -10.23 23.13
N HIS A 143 -9.07 -10.65 24.40
CA HIS A 143 -7.86 -11.20 25.03
C HIS A 143 -7.37 -12.46 24.32
N LEU A 144 -8.29 -13.36 23.96
CA LEU A 144 -7.97 -14.57 23.20
C LEU A 144 -7.47 -14.23 21.80
N HIS A 145 -8.09 -13.26 21.12
CA HIS A 145 -7.67 -12.81 19.79
C HIS A 145 -6.25 -12.21 19.81
N LYS A 146 -5.97 -11.27 20.72
CA LYS A 146 -4.63 -10.70 20.92
C LYS A 146 -3.59 -11.77 21.24
N LEU A 147 -3.92 -12.69 22.14
CA LEU A 147 -3.03 -13.79 22.52
C LEU A 147 -2.73 -14.70 21.32
N ARG A 148 -3.70 -15.02 20.47
CA ARG A 148 -3.50 -15.85 19.27
C ARG A 148 -2.52 -15.17 18.29
N ILE A 149 -2.74 -13.90 17.95
CA ILE A 149 -1.85 -13.14 17.07
C ILE A 149 -0.44 -13.06 17.66
N PHE A 150 -0.34 -12.75 18.95
CA PHE A 150 0.95 -12.69 19.66
C PHE A 150 1.67 -14.05 19.65
N CYS A 151 0.97 -15.15 19.92
CA CYS A 151 1.55 -16.50 19.92
C CYS A 151 2.08 -16.90 18.54
N LEU A 152 1.33 -16.63 17.46
CA LEU A 152 1.76 -16.91 16.08
C LEU A 152 3.03 -16.14 15.74
N PHE A 153 3.04 -14.83 16.01
CA PHE A 153 4.22 -13.98 15.83
C PHE A 153 5.40 -14.46 16.69
N PHE A 154 5.17 -14.79 17.96
CA PHE A 154 6.20 -15.20 18.89
C PHE A 154 6.84 -16.54 18.49
N MET A 155 6.04 -17.51 18.05
CA MET A 155 6.56 -18.77 17.50
C MET A 155 7.47 -18.54 16.30
N PHE A 156 7.04 -17.69 15.36
CA PHE A 156 7.85 -17.30 14.20
C PHE A 156 9.15 -16.60 14.63
N ALA A 157 9.06 -15.64 15.55
CA ALA A 157 10.21 -14.89 16.06
C ALA A 157 11.21 -15.81 16.78
N VAL A 158 10.76 -16.77 17.59
CA VAL A 158 11.62 -17.75 18.27
C VAL A 158 12.32 -18.67 17.27
N PHE A 159 11.59 -19.15 16.26
CA PHE A 159 12.17 -19.99 15.20
C PHE A 159 13.26 -19.22 14.43
N MET A 160 12.97 -17.98 14.03
CA MET A 160 13.95 -17.11 13.37
C MET A 160 15.17 -16.84 14.27
N ALA A 161 14.93 -16.56 15.55
CA ALA A 161 16.00 -16.29 16.51
C ALA A 161 16.90 -17.53 16.71
N PHE A 162 16.34 -18.75 16.67
CA PHE A 162 17.12 -19.98 16.71
C PHE A 162 18.01 -20.16 15.46
N ALA A 163 17.49 -19.85 14.26
CA ALA A 163 18.30 -19.89 13.03
C ALA A 163 19.45 -18.87 13.09
N LEU A 164 19.18 -17.65 13.53
CA LEU A 164 20.18 -16.59 13.69
C LEU A 164 21.23 -16.91 14.76
N ARG A 165 20.85 -17.62 15.83
CA ARG A 165 21.78 -18.12 16.84
C ARG A 165 22.87 -19.00 16.24
N LEU A 166 22.54 -19.87 15.28
CA LEU A 166 23.52 -20.76 14.65
C LEU A 166 24.64 -19.98 13.93
N VAL A 167 24.31 -18.80 13.38
CA VAL A 167 25.29 -17.88 12.76
C VAL A 167 26.24 -17.31 13.81
N VAL A 168 25.70 -16.95 14.99
CA VAL A 168 26.49 -16.45 16.12
C VAL A 168 27.37 -17.56 16.71
N ASP A 169 26.84 -18.78 16.87
CA ASP A 169 27.58 -19.97 17.33
C ASP A 169 28.80 -20.24 16.45
N THR A 170 28.60 -20.12 15.12
CA THR A 170 29.67 -20.28 14.15
C THR A 170 30.77 -19.23 14.35
N ALA A 171 30.40 -17.96 14.55
CA ALA A 171 31.36 -16.88 14.77
C ALA A 171 32.19 -17.07 16.06
N PHE A 172 31.54 -17.45 17.17
CA PHE A 172 32.25 -17.71 18.42
C PHE A 172 33.12 -18.96 18.37
N GLU A 173 32.68 -20.02 17.68
CA GLU A 173 33.47 -21.23 17.50
C GLU A 173 34.74 -20.97 16.71
N VAL A 174 34.64 -20.18 15.64
CA VAL A 174 35.80 -19.70 14.88
C VAL A 174 36.75 -18.90 15.77
N SER A 175 36.23 -17.90 16.48
CA SER A 175 37.05 -17.05 17.36
C SER A 175 37.72 -17.84 18.49
N SER A 176 37.04 -18.87 19.04
CA SER A 176 37.56 -19.62 20.18
C SER A 176 38.59 -20.68 19.79
N LYS A 177 38.49 -21.24 18.57
CA LYS A 177 39.40 -22.28 18.09
C LYS A 177 40.83 -21.79 17.93
N GLU A 178 41.03 -20.53 17.51
CA GLU A 178 42.37 -19.91 17.48
C GLU A 178 43.00 -19.78 18.87
N ARG A 179 42.16 -19.61 19.92
CA ARG A 179 42.59 -19.43 21.31
C ARG A 179 42.62 -20.72 22.12
N GLU A 180 42.28 -21.84 21.51
CA GLU A 180 42.19 -23.14 22.19
C GLU A 180 43.52 -23.50 22.89
N ARG A 181 44.64 -23.30 22.20
CA ARG A 181 45.98 -23.50 22.78
C ARG A 181 46.25 -22.58 23.98
N HIS A 182 45.82 -21.32 23.90
CA HIS A 182 46.03 -20.34 24.96
C HIS A 182 45.21 -20.70 26.20
N TYR A 183 43.98 -21.17 26.01
CA TYR A 183 43.13 -21.69 27.08
C TYR A 183 43.74 -22.94 27.72
N GLY A 184 44.31 -23.86 26.92
CA GLY A 184 45.06 -25.01 27.43
C GLY A 184 46.25 -24.60 28.29
N VAL A 185 47.06 -23.63 27.84
CA VAL A 185 48.17 -23.07 28.64
C VAL A 185 47.64 -22.46 29.93
N LEU A 186 46.54 -21.69 29.89
CA LEU A 186 45.93 -21.13 31.10
C LEU A 186 45.54 -22.23 32.10
N GLN A 187 44.93 -23.33 31.63
CA GLN A 187 44.57 -24.45 32.50
C GLN A 187 45.80 -25.13 33.10
N SER A 188 46.87 -25.29 32.33
CA SER A 188 48.15 -25.83 32.82
C SER A 188 48.80 -24.93 33.87
N VAL A 189 48.59 -23.61 33.79
CA VAL A 189 49.07 -22.64 34.79
C VAL A 189 48.17 -22.60 36.03
N GLY A 190 46.97 -23.22 35.99
CA GLY A 190 46.06 -23.35 37.13
C GLY A 190 44.72 -22.64 36.97
N ALA A 191 44.37 -22.12 35.78
CA ALA A 191 43.05 -21.56 35.54
C ALA A 191 41.97 -22.65 35.56
N THR A 192 40.87 -22.42 36.29
CA THR A 192 39.78 -23.39 36.36
C THR A 192 38.97 -23.41 35.05
N PRO A 193 38.33 -24.54 34.69
CA PRO A 193 37.43 -24.61 33.53
C PRO A 193 36.36 -23.51 33.54
N GLU A 194 35.77 -23.24 34.71
CA GLU A 194 34.77 -22.18 34.89
C GLU A 194 35.30 -20.78 34.57
N GLN A 195 36.58 -20.50 34.90
CA GLN A 195 37.21 -19.23 34.57
C GLN A 195 37.34 -19.04 33.06
N ILE A 196 37.58 -20.11 32.30
CA ILE A 196 37.65 -20.05 30.82
C ILE A 196 36.29 -19.77 30.22
N VAL A 197 35.25 -20.47 30.69
CA VAL A 197 33.87 -20.20 30.25
C VAL A 197 33.50 -18.74 30.56
N ARG A 198 33.84 -18.24 31.75
CA ARG A 198 33.61 -16.84 32.14
C ARG A 198 34.39 -15.83 31.31
N ILE A 199 35.61 -16.15 30.86
CA ILE A 199 36.38 -15.29 29.95
C ILE A 199 35.65 -15.17 28.61
N ILE A 200 35.24 -16.30 28.02
CA ILE A 200 34.58 -16.33 26.70
C ILE A 200 33.19 -15.66 26.76
N THR A 201 32.40 -15.92 27.80
CA THR A 201 31.09 -15.25 27.96
C THR A 201 31.25 -13.76 28.24
N SER A 202 32.25 -13.35 29.04
CA SER A 202 32.55 -11.92 29.26
C SER A 202 33.02 -11.21 27.98
N GLU A 203 33.72 -11.92 27.09
CA GLU A 203 34.07 -11.41 25.77
C GLU A 203 32.81 -11.18 24.94
N GLY A 204 31.93 -12.17 24.82
CA GLY A 204 30.68 -12.05 24.08
C GLY A 204 29.79 -10.90 24.59
N MET A 205 29.62 -10.79 25.91
CA MET A 205 28.87 -9.68 26.52
C MET A 205 29.49 -8.31 26.25
N LYS A 206 30.82 -8.22 26.11
CA LYS A 206 31.49 -6.96 25.73
C LYS A 206 31.28 -6.60 24.28
N LEU A 207 31.22 -7.58 23.39
CA LEU A 207 30.92 -7.35 21.98
C LEU A 207 29.46 -6.89 21.78
N CYS A 208 28.53 -7.29 22.65
CA CYS A 208 27.15 -6.78 22.64
C CYS A 208 27.06 -5.26 22.82
N LEU A 209 27.94 -4.63 23.59
CA LEU A 209 27.92 -3.17 23.80
C LEU A 209 28.06 -2.38 22.50
N THR A 210 28.74 -2.95 21.49
CA THR A 210 28.84 -2.35 20.15
C THR A 210 27.85 -2.97 19.18
N ALA A 211 27.66 -4.30 19.23
CA ALA A 211 26.89 -5.01 18.22
C ALA A 211 25.37 -4.78 18.34
N VAL A 212 24.83 -4.72 19.57
CA VAL A 212 23.39 -4.55 19.81
C VAL A 212 22.91 -3.16 19.36
N PRO A 213 23.55 -2.04 19.74
CA PRO A 213 23.13 -0.73 19.25
C PRO A 213 23.19 -0.61 17.72
N LEU A 214 24.27 -1.11 17.11
CA LEU A 214 24.38 -1.15 15.64
C LEU A 214 23.30 -2.01 15.01
N GLY A 215 22.96 -3.14 15.64
CA GLY A 215 21.91 -4.04 15.18
C GLY A 215 20.53 -3.39 15.26
N LEU A 216 20.21 -2.72 16.37
CA LEU A 216 18.94 -2.01 16.54
C LEU A 216 18.79 -0.91 15.47
N ILE A 217 19.81 -0.08 15.28
CA ILE A 217 19.80 1.01 14.27
C ILE A 217 19.63 0.44 12.85
N ALA A 218 20.41 -0.59 12.51
CA ALA A 218 20.30 -1.23 11.21
C ALA A 218 18.93 -1.87 11.00
N GLY A 219 18.37 -2.52 12.03
CA GLY A 219 17.06 -3.16 11.99
C GLY A 219 15.91 -2.18 11.80
N ILE A 220 15.95 -1.02 12.48
CA ILE A 220 14.99 0.08 12.25
C ILE A 220 15.10 0.57 10.80
N GLY A 221 16.32 0.77 10.30
CA GLY A 221 16.56 1.17 8.91
C GLY A 221 16.00 0.16 7.90
N PHE A 222 16.21 -1.14 8.13
CA PHE A 222 15.64 -2.19 7.27
C PHE A 222 14.11 -2.28 7.37
N ALA A 223 13.54 -2.13 8.56
CA ALA A 223 12.09 -2.08 8.74
C ALA A 223 11.47 -0.90 7.99
N PHE A 224 12.09 0.28 8.05
CA PHE A 224 11.64 1.46 7.33
C PHE A 224 11.72 1.29 5.80
N LEU A 225 12.82 0.71 5.30
CA LEU A 225 12.97 0.40 3.87
C LEU A 225 11.92 -0.61 3.40
N MET A 226 11.66 -1.66 4.19
CA MET A 226 10.62 -2.64 3.86
C MET A 226 9.24 -1.99 3.87
N TYR A 227 8.90 -1.22 4.91
CA TYR A 227 7.65 -0.47 4.99
C TYR A 227 7.44 0.41 3.74
N LYS A 228 8.47 1.17 3.31
CA LYS A 228 8.37 1.99 2.10
C LYS A 228 8.20 1.18 0.82
N ALA A 229 8.87 0.04 0.70
CA ALA A 229 8.71 -0.84 -0.46
C ALA A 229 7.32 -1.47 -0.51
N VAL A 230 6.78 -1.90 0.64
CA VAL A 230 5.42 -2.45 0.74
C VAL A 230 4.38 -1.37 0.42
N LEU A 231 4.58 -0.13 0.89
CA LEU A 231 3.74 0.98 0.49
C LEU A 231 3.75 1.19 -1.03
N ALA A 232 4.93 1.33 -1.63
CA ALA A 232 5.05 1.59 -3.06
C ALA A 232 4.59 0.42 -3.95
N ALA A 233 4.57 -0.81 -3.43
CA ALA A 233 4.23 -2.00 -4.21
C ALA A 233 2.72 -2.24 -4.38
N GLY A 234 1.87 -1.57 -3.60
CA GLY A 234 0.43 -1.73 -3.76
C GLY A 234 -0.41 -0.98 -2.73
N ILE A 235 0.09 -0.71 -1.52
CA ILE A 235 -0.71 0.09 -0.56
C ILE A 235 -0.86 1.54 -1.04
N ALA A 236 0.12 2.11 -1.74
CA ALA A 236 0.03 3.44 -2.32
C ALA A 236 -1.09 3.55 -3.37
N GLU A 237 -1.25 2.52 -4.20
CA GLU A 237 -2.30 2.46 -5.23
C GLU A 237 -3.70 2.38 -4.62
N LEU A 238 -3.83 1.79 -3.42
CA LEU A 238 -5.10 1.79 -2.67
C LEU A 238 -5.50 3.17 -2.12
N PHE A 239 -4.56 4.12 -2.07
CA PHE A 239 -4.76 5.47 -1.50
C PHE A 239 -4.36 6.56 -2.51
N GLU A 240 -4.37 6.25 -3.82
CA GLU A 240 -4.05 7.15 -4.94
C GLU A 240 -2.62 7.76 -4.92
N SER A 241 -1.89 7.68 -3.80
CA SER A 241 -0.52 8.12 -3.63
C SER A 241 0.17 7.52 -2.40
N SER A 242 1.51 7.46 -2.44
CA SER A 242 2.31 7.00 -1.30
C SER A 242 2.27 7.93 -0.08
N THR A 243 1.86 9.19 -0.28
CA THR A 243 1.75 10.23 0.75
C THR A 243 0.51 10.01 1.63
N GLU A 244 -0.64 9.79 1.01
CA GLU A 244 -1.89 9.46 1.71
C GLU A 244 -1.79 8.11 2.40
N ALA A 245 -1.21 7.11 1.71
CA ALA A 245 -0.93 5.81 2.32
C ALA A 245 0.00 5.93 3.55
N SER A 246 0.97 6.85 3.56
CA SER A 246 1.86 7.04 4.73
C SER A 246 1.13 7.69 5.92
N PHE A 247 0.06 8.45 5.67
CA PHE A 247 -0.79 9.03 6.71
C PHE A 247 -1.73 7.96 7.29
N ALA A 248 -2.32 7.14 6.44
CA ALA A 248 -3.17 6.02 6.85
C ALA A 248 -2.39 4.88 7.54
N PHE A 249 -1.12 4.67 7.17
CA PHE A 249 -0.25 3.62 7.73
C PHE A 249 1.02 4.23 8.34
N PRO A 250 0.98 4.87 9.52
CA PRO A 250 2.14 5.56 10.08
C PRO A 250 3.23 4.58 10.56
N PHE A 251 4.48 4.82 10.17
CA PHE A 251 5.63 4.05 10.69
C PHE A 251 5.99 4.51 12.11
N ARG A 252 5.51 3.79 13.12
CA ARG A 252 5.82 4.02 14.54
C ARG A 252 6.69 2.90 15.10
N VAL A 253 7.72 3.29 15.85
CA VAL A 253 8.65 2.33 16.48
C VAL A 253 8.33 2.26 17.97
N ASP A 254 7.77 1.15 18.42
CA ASP A 254 7.52 0.90 19.83
C ASP A 254 8.86 0.63 20.59
N PRO A 255 9.21 1.45 21.60
CA PRO A 255 10.39 1.24 22.44
C PRO A 255 10.41 -0.14 23.12
N LEU A 256 9.26 -0.71 23.48
CA LEU A 256 9.16 -2.03 24.11
C LEU A 256 9.67 -3.12 23.16
N MET A 257 9.33 -3.03 21.88
CA MET A 257 9.77 -3.97 20.85
C MET A 257 11.29 -3.91 20.62
N LEU A 258 11.89 -2.72 20.74
CA LEU A 258 13.35 -2.56 20.72
C LEU A 258 14.02 -3.21 21.93
N LEU A 259 13.43 -3.05 23.13
CA LEU A 259 13.92 -3.68 24.35
C LEU A 259 13.85 -5.21 24.28
N VAL A 260 12.74 -5.75 23.76
CA VAL A 260 12.57 -7.19 23.55
C VAL A 260 13.59 -7.72 22.54
N ALA A 261 13.77 -7.03 21.40
CA ALA A 261 14.78 -7.41 20.41
C ALA A 261 16.21 -7.39 20.98
N ALA A 262 16.56 -6.37 21.77
CA ALA A 262 17.84 -6.27 22.45
C ALA A 262 18.04 -7.40 23.48
N ALA A 263 17.03 -7.69 24.30
CA ALA A 263 17.07 -8.75 25.29
C ALA A 263 17.26 -10.13 24.63
N VAL A 264 16.48 -10.44 23.60
CA VAL A 264 16.62 -11.69 22.82
C VAL A 264 18.01 -11.81 22.21
N GLY A 265 18.53 -10.73 21.62
CA GLY A 265 19.89 -10.67 21.08
C GLY A 265 20.97 -10.96 22.13
N ILE A 266 20.89 -10.34 23.31
CA ILE A 266 21.85 -10.55 24.40
C ILE A 266 21.78 -11.98 24.94
N ILE A 267 20.56 -12.51 25.16
CA ILE A 267 20.35 -13.89 25.61
C ILE A 267 20.99 -14.88 24.63
N TRP A 268 20.81 -14.68 23.32
CA TRP A 268 21.40 -15.59 22.34
C TRP A 268 22.91 -15.50 22.25
N VAL A 269 23.49 -14.29 22.34
CA VAL A 269 24.95 -14.15 22.42
C VAL A 269 25.49 -14.86 23.67
N PHE A 270 24.80 -14.74 24.80
CA PHE A 270 25.20 -15.42 26.03
C PHE A 270 25.17 -16.93 25.87
N LEU A 271 24.05 -17.49 25.39
CA LEU A 271 23.89 -18.94 25.20
C LEU A 271 24.88 -19.50 24.17
N SER A 272 25.22 -18.70 23.16
CA SER A 272 26.24 -19.02 22.15
C SER A 272 27.64 -19.08 22.75
N ALA A 273 28.08 -17.99 23.40
CA ALA A 273 29.39 -17.91 24.02
C ALA A 273 29.56 -18.97 25.13
N TYR A 274 28.51 -19.22 25.90
CA TYR A 274 28.49 -20.26 26.93
C TYR A 274 28.62 -21.67 26.32
N GLY A 275 27.84 -21.96 25.27
CA GLY A 275 27.92 -23.24 24.57
C GLY A 275 29.29 -23.50 23.95
N VAL A 276 29.95 -22.47 23.43
CA VAL A 276 31.33 -22.57 22.93
C VAL A 276 32.32 -22.77 24.07
N GLY A 277 32.21 -22.00 25.17
CA GLY A 277 33.07 -22.16 26.33
C GLY A 277 33.01 -23.57 26.91
N MET A 278 31.81 -24.14 27.04
CA MET A 278 31.59 -25.51 27.51
C MET A 278 32.26 -26.55 26.60
N ARG A 279 32.30 -26.31 25.29
CA ARG A 279 32.98 -27.20 24.33
C ARG A 279 34.50 -27.11 24.43
N VAL A 280 35.05 -25.93 24.69
CA VAL A 280 36.50 -25.72 24.87
C VAL A 280 37.01 -26.48 26.09
N ILE A 281 36.31 -26.39 27.22
CA ILE A 281 36.78 -26.99 28.48
C ILE A 281 36.68 -28.51 28.55
N LYS A 282 35.96 -29.15 27.62
CA LYS A 282 35.87 -30.61 27.51
C LYS A 282 37.18 -31.26 27.03
N LYS A 283 38.10 -30.48 26.45
CA LYS A 283 39.41 -30.96 26.02
C LYS A 283 40.41 -30.84 27.16
N SER A 284 41.32 -31.81 27.29
CA SER A 284 42.35 -31.73 28.31
C SER A 284 43.35 -30.60 27.99
N PRO A 285 43.99 -29.97 29.00
CA PRO A 285 44.98 -28.91 28.78
C PRO A 285 46.10 -29.35 27.82
N MET A 286 46.54 -30.60 27.97
CA MET A 286 47.57 -31.20 27.10
C MET A 286 47.08 -31.43 25.67
N GLU A 287 45.83 -31.86 25.47
CA GLU A 287 45.23 -31.95 24.13
C GLU A 287 45.18 -30.59 23.43
N ALA A 288 44.78 -29.55 24.16
CA ALA A 288 44.70 -28.18 23.64
C ALA A 288 46.09 -27.59 23.31
N ILE A 289 47.13 -27.89 24.10
CA ILE A 289 48.48 -27.35 23.90
C ILE A 289 49.25 -28.03 22.78
N THR A 290 49.16 -29.36 22.70
CA THR A 290 50.04 -30.15 21.82
C THR A 290 49.55 -30.23 20.38
N ALA A 291 48.30 -29.85 20.10
CA ALA A 291 47.66 -29.90 18.77
C ALA A 291 47.77 -31.27 18.04
N ARG A 292 48.27 -32.32 18.72
CA ARG A 292 48.60 -33.65 18.18
C ARG A 292 47.58 -34.73 18.51
N ALA A 293 46.46 -34.37 19.14
CA ALA A 293 45.37 -35.31 19.42
C ALA A 293 44.30 -35.31 18.33
N ASN A 294 44.69 -35.40 17.06
CA ASN A 294 43.83 -36.10 16.13
C ASN A 294 44.41 -37.50 16.06
N ASP A 295 43.74 -38.46 16.71
CA ASP A 295 43.91 -39.85 16.34
C ASP A 295 43.88 -39.93 14.81
N VAL A 296 44.90 -40.59 14.23
CA VAL A 296 44.92 -40.87 12.81
C VAL A 296 43.82 -41.91 12.57
N GLU A 297 42.57 -41.48 12.51
CA GLU A 297 41.47 -42.34 12.11
C GLU A 297 41.78 -42.84 10.71
N LYS A 298 41.94 -44.16 10.55
CA LYS A 298 42.10 -44.79 9.24
C LYS A 298 40.87 -44.50 8.38
N VAL A 299 40.96 -43.50 7.52
CA VAL A 299 39.87 -43.17 6.58
C VAL A 299 39.86 -44.19 5.43
N ARG A 300 38.67 -44.69 5.08
CA ARG A 300 38.44 -45.64 3.98
C ARG A 300 39.06 -45.11 2.67
N LYS A 301 39.87 -45.93 1.96
CA LYS A 301 40.67 -45.50 0.80
C LYS A 301 39.87 -45.01 -0.41
N ARG A 302 38.63 -45.49 -0.60
CA ARG A 302 37.75 -45.14 -1.73
C ARG A 302 36.66 -44.15 -1.29
N SER A 303 36.48 -43.08 -2.06
CA SER A 303 35.41 -42.09 -1.90
C SER A 303 34.75 -41.82 -3.26
N LEU A 304 33.45 -41.53 -3.26
CA LEU A 304 32.70 -41.22 -4.48
C LEU A 304 33.28 -40.01 -5.23
N SER A 305 33.70 -38.98 -4.49
CA SER A 305 34.39 -37.82 -5.09
C SER A 305 35.76 -38.17 -5.66
N GLY A 306 36.46 -39.16 -5.08
CA GLY A 306 37.72 -39.67 -5.62
C GLY A 306 37.52 -40.43 -6.93
N LEU A 307 36.36 -41.09 -7.09
CA LEU A 307 35.95 -41.73 -8.33
C LEU A 307 35.61 -40.70 -9.42
N LEU A 308 34.82 -39.66 -9.08
CA LEU A 308 34.33 -38.66 -10.04
C LEU A 308 35.35 -37.57 -10.38
N PHE A 309 36.22 -37.18 -9.43
CA PHE A 309 37.12 -36.03 -9.59
C PHE A 309 38.60 -36.37 -9.34
N GLY A 310 38.95 -37.67 -9.35
CA GLY A 310 40.32 -38.15 -9.21
C GLY A 310 40.98 -37.76 -7.88
N ILE A 311 42.27 -37.41 -7.94
CA ILE A 311 43.09 -37.15 -6.74
C ILE A 311 42.56 -35.96 -5.93
N SER A 312 42.21 -34.84 -6.59
CA SER A 312 41.64 -33.66 -5.91
C SER A 312 40.36 -34.00 -5.15
N GLY A 313 39.49 -34.83 -5.73
CA GLY A 313 38.26 -35.29 -5.07
C GLY A 313 38.50 -36.28 -3.93
N SER A 314 39.52 -37.13 -4.05
CA SER A 314 39.94 -38.05 -2.97
C SER A 314 40.44 -37.27 -1.76
N ILE A 315 41.26 -36.24 -1.98
CA ILE A 315 41.77 -35.35 -0.92
C ILE A 315 40.62 -34.56 -0.27
N ALA A 316 39.73 -33.95 -1.07
CA ALA A 316 38.56 -33.23 -0.55
C ALA A 316 37.71 -34.09 0.40
N SER A 317 37.36 -35.32 -0.01
CA SER A 317 36.55 -36.20 0.85
C SER A 317 37.28 -36.69 2.10
N ARG A 318 38.61 -36.89 2.02
CA ARG A 318 39.42 -37.20 3.21
C ARG A 318 39.42 -36.04 4.19
N ASN A 319 39.47 -34.80 3.70
CA ASN A 319 39.41 -33.61 4.55
C ASN A 319 38.06 -33.49 5.27
N ALA A 320 36.94 -33.65 4.55
CA ALA A 320 35.60 -33.67 5.13
C ALA A 320 35.46 -34.75 6.22
N ARG A 321 35.97 -35.96 5.96
CA ARG A 321 35.92 -37.09 6.91
C ARG A 321 36.90 -37.00 8.07
N ARG A 322 38.00 -36.24 7.94
CA ARG A 322 38.95 -35.99 9.03
C ARG A 322 38.42 -34.92 9.98
N GLN A 323 37.64 -33.95 9.48
CA GLN A 323 37.02 -32.89 10.29
C GLN A 323 35.50 -33.08 10.44
N LYS A 324 35.04 -34.29 10.79
CA LYS A 324 33.60 -34.67 10.82
C LYS A 324 32.74 -33.65 11.57
N LYS A 325 33.14 -33.24 12.78
CA LYS A 325 32.37 -32.28 13.60
C LYS A 325 32.17 -30.96 12.86
N ARG A 326 33.23 -30.43 12.25
CA ARG A 326 33.17 -29.19 11.48
C ARG A 326 32.33 -29.35 10.22
N PHE A 327 32.51 -30.46 9.50
CA PHE A 327 31.70 -30.77 8.32
C PHE A 327 30.21 -30.81 8.68
N VAL A 328 29.84 -31.50 9.75
CA VAL A 328 28.45 -31.60 10.22
C VAL A 328 27.88 -30.23 10.60
N ILE A 329 28.62 -29.41 11.35
CA ILE A 329 28.16 -28.06 11.73
C ILE A 329 27.94 -27.20 10.48
N THR A 330 28.89 -27.19 9.53
CA THR A 330 28.74 -26.44 8.28
C THR A 330 27.52 -26.90 7.50
N VAL A 331 27.34 -28.21 7.33
CA VAL A 331 26.19 -28.78 6.60
C VAL A 331 24.90 -28.40 7.32
N LEU A 332 24.81 -28.55 8.64
CA LEU A 332 23.61 -28.21 9.41
C LEU A 332 23.24 -26.71 9.30
N THR A 333 24.21 -25.81 9.36
CA THR A 333 23.96 -24.36 9.20
C THR A 333 23.46 -24.00 7.80
N LEU A 334 24.04 -24.63 6.76
CA LEU A 334 23.59 -24.48 5.38
C LEU A 334 22.20 -25.08 5.17
N THR A 335 21.94 -26.25 5.77
CA THR A 335 20.66 -26.93 5.70
C THR A 335 19.55 -26.08 6.29
N VAL A 336 19.72 -25.52 7.50
CA VAL A 336 18.73 -24.62 8.11
C VAL A 336 18.46 -23.43 7.19
N SER A 337 19.51 -22.84 6.61
CA SER A 337 19.37 -21.68 5.73
C SER A 337 18.64 -22.00 4.42
N ILE A 338 19.01 -23.08 3.74
CA ILE A 338 18.43 -23.51 2.46
C ILE A 338 16.98 -23.98 2.69
N SER A 339 16.72 -24.76 3.74
CA SER A 339 15.36 -25.16 4.11
C SER A 339 14.49 -23.96 4.45
N MET A 340 14.99 -23.00 5.22
CA MET A 340 14.21 -21.82 5.62
C MET A 340 13.86 -20.96 4.40
N PHE A 341 14.82 -20.72 3.49
CA PHE A 341 14.56 -20.04 2.22
C PHE A 341 13.51 -20.77 1.38
N ALA A 342 13.63 -22.09 1.23
CA ALA A 342 12.70 -22.88 0.42
C ALA A 342 11.29 -22.92 1.03
N MET A 343 11.17 -23.20 2.33
CA MET A 343 9.87 -23.25 3.03
C MET A 343 9.18 -21.90 3.03
N PHE A 344 9.92 -20.81 3.29
CA PHE A 344 9.34 -19.47 3.30
C PHE A 344 8.88 -19.06 1.89
N SER A 345 9.67 -19.35 0.86
CA SER A 345 9.28 -19.13 -0.53
C SER A 345 8.03 -19.92 -0.92
N SER A 346 7.92 -21.18 -0.47
CA SER A 346 6.73 -22.00 -0.74
C SER A 346 5.51 -21.56 0.06
N PHE A 347 5.71 -21.04 1.28
CA PHE A 347 4.64 -20.45 2.09
C PHE A 347 4.03 -19.21 1.42
N ILE A 348 4.83 -18.36 0.75
CA ILE A 348 4.31 -17.22 -0.03
C ILE A 348 3.28 -17.69 -1.07
N GLY A 349 3.56 -18.78 -1.78
CA GLY A 349 2.63 -19.34 -2.76
C GLY A 349 1.36 -19.94 -2.16
N GLY A 350 1.46 -20.53 -0.96
CA GLY A 350 0.30 -21.00 -0.19
C GLY A 350 -0.58 -19.85 0.29
N LEU A 351 0.03 -18.78 0.83
CA LEU A 351 -0.65 -17.55 1.22
C LEU A 351 -1.37 -16.89 0.05
N GLU A 352 -0.71 -16.79 -1.10
CA GLU A 352 -1.33 -16.29 -2.34
C GLU A 352 -2.55 -17.13 -2.74
N SER A 353 -2.46 -18.46 -2.64
CA SER A 353 -3.58 -19.34 -2.97
C SER A 353 -4.75 -19.17 -1.99
N SER A 354 -4.49 -18.95 -0.70
CA SER A 354 -5.52 -18.66 0.30
C SER A 354 -6.17 -17.31 0.11
N ILE A 355 -5.41 -16.26 -0.17
CA ILE A 355 -5.98 -14.93 -0.42
C ILE A 355 -6.87 -15.00 -1.66
N LYS A 356 -6.42 -15.64 -2.74
CA LYS A 356 -7.26 -15.88 -3.94
C LYS A 356 -8.56 -16.62 -3.59
N GLU A 357 -8.52 -17.56 -2.64
CA GLU A 357 -9.72 -18.25 -2.19
C GLU A 357 -10.66 -17.36 -1.35
N ILE A 358 -10.12 -16.53 -0.46
CA ILE A 358 -10.92 -15.60 0.34
C ILE A 358 -11.69 -14.65 -0.58
N ILE A 359 -11.08 -14.18 -1.67
CA ILE A 359 -11.75 -13.36 -2.68
C ILE A 359 -12.91 -14.14 -3.31
N ARG A 360 -12.65 -15.39 -3.72
CA ARG A 360 -13.66 -16.25 -4.35
C ARG A 360 -14.86 -16.52 -3.45
N LEU A 361 -14.65 -16.61 -2.13
CA LEU A 361 -15.70 -16.88 -1.16
C LEU A 361 -16.43 -15.59 -0.72
N GLY A 362 -15.76 -14.43 -0.74
CA GLY A 362 -16.33 -13.14 -0.35
C GLY A 362 -17.18 -12.46 -1.42
N ALA A 363 -16.98 -12.80 -2.69
CA ALA A 363 -17.85 -12.38 -3.79
C ALA A 363 -19.00 -13.40 -3.91
N ASN A 364 -20.23 -12.96 -3.67
CA ASN A 364 -21.43 -13.79 -3.50
C ASN A 364 -21.92 -14.58 -4.74
N ASP A 365 -21.06 -14.91 -5.71
CA ASP A 365 -21.52 -15.50 -6.97
C ASP A 365 -20.65 -16.62 -7.50
N TYR A 366 -21.32 -17.65 -8.03
CA TYR A 366 -20.77 -18.83 -8.70
C TYR A 366 -20.04 -18.51 -10.01
N SER A 367 -19.76 -17.25 -10.30
CA SER A 367 -19.23 -16.79 -11.56
C SER A 367 -17.91 -16.02 -11.31
N ASP A 368 -16.80 -16.57 -11.82
CA ASP A 368 -15.51 -15.88 -11.91
C ASP A 368 -15.61 -14.80 -13.00
N VAL A 369 -16.45 -13.81 -12.74
CA VAL A 369 -16.88 -12.78 -13.70
C VAL A 369 -16.25 -11.47 -13.30
N ASP A 370 -15.55 -10.86 -14.24
CA ASP A 370 -14.90 -9.57 -14.03
C ASP A 370 -15.87 -8.43 -14.32
N PHE A 371 -16.74 -8.62 -15.32
CA PHE A 371 -17.68 -7.62 -15.85
C PHE A 371 -19.03 -8.24 -16.15
N THR A 372 -20.09 -7.50 -15.84
CA THR A 372 -21.44 -7.79 -16.35
C THR A 372 -21.88 -6.65 -17.24
N ALA A 373 -22.47 -6.93 -18.39
CA ALA A 373 -23.17 -5.92 -19.18
C ALA A 373 -24.65 -6.27 -19.27
N SER A 374 -25.53 -5.32 -19.00
CA SER A 374 -26.96 -5.52 -19.08
C SER A 374 -27.59 -4.66 -20.17
N ARG A 375 -28.57 -5.21 -20.88
CA ARG A 375 -29.41 -4.46 -21.82
C ARG A 375 -30.84 -4.48 -21.31
N GLU A 376 -31.39 -3.30 -21.02
CA GLU A 376 -32.83 -3.11 -20.83
C GLU A 376 -33.50 -2.93 -22.20
N ASN A 377 -34.52 -3.75 -22.52
CA ASN A 377 -35.38 -3.63 -23.71
C ASN A 377 -34.76 -4.11 -25.04
N GLY A 378 -34.20 -5.33 -25.07
CA GLY A 378 -33.69 -5.97 -26.29
C GLY A 378 -34.66 -6.93 -26.99
N THR A 379 -34.40 -7.25 -28.26
CA THR A 379 -34.95 -8.47 -28.90
C THR A 379 -33.89 -9.58 -28.85
N PHE A 380 -34.30 -10.84 -29.06
CA PHE A 380 -33.35 -11.96 -29.08
C PHE A 380 -32.27 -11.81 -30.15
N SER A 381 -32.63 -11.35 -31.35
CA SER A 381 -31.66 -11.08 -32.43
C SER A 381 -30.62 -10.03 -32.03
N ALA A 382 -31.00 -9.04 -31.22
CA ALA A 382 -30.08 -8.06 -30.67
C ALA A 382 -29.13 -8.68 -29.63
N THR A 383 -29.54 -9.74 -28.94
CA THR A 383 -28.72 -10.48 -27.96
C THR A 383 -27.59 -11.25 -28.65
N GLU A 384 -27.87 -12.01 -29.72
CA GLU A 384 -26.83 -12.73 -30.47
C GLU A 384 -25.81 -11.80 -31.14
N ALA A 385 -26.28 -10.69 -31.71
CA ALA A 385 -25.39 -9.68 -32.30
C ALA A 385 -24.45 -9.08 -31.25
N THR A 386 -24.94 -8.89 -30.02
CA THR A 386 -24.17 -8.35 -28.91
C THR A 386 -23.17 -9.35 -28.36
N GLU A 387 -23.58 -10.61 -28.16
CA GLU A 387 -22.68 -11.71 -27.77
C GLU A 387 -21.49 -11.82 -28.75
N LYS A 388 -21.78 -11.75 -30.05
CA LYS A 388 -20.75 -11.77 -31.09
C LYS A 388 -19.84 -10.55 -31.05
N LEU A 389 -20.41 -9.35 -30.87
CA LEU A 389 -19.65 -8.10 -30.74
C LEU A 389 -18.68 -8.15 -29.55
N LEU A 390 -19.16 -8.62 -28.39
CA LEU A 390 -18.35 -8.81 -27.19
C LEU A 390 -17.21 -9.82 -27.44
N GLY A 391 -17.48 -10.90 -28.18
CA GLY A 391 -16.46 -11.89 -28.55
C GLY A 391 -15.42 -11.37 -29.54
N GLU A 392 -15.80 -10.49 -30.46
CA GLU A 392 -14.89 -9.88 -31.45
C GLU A 392 -14.05 -8.73 -30.87
N SER A 393 -14.42 -8.21 -29.70
CA SER A 393 -13.69 -7.13 -28.99
C SER A 393 -12.22 -7.46 -28.71
N GLY A 394 -11.91 -8.74 -28.48
CA GLY A 394 -10.60 -9.18 -27.97
C GLY A 394 -10.29 -8.74 -26.53
N LEU A 395 -11.27 -8.17 -25.80
CA LEU A 395 -11.13 -7.73 -24.42
C LEU A 395 -11.69 -8.75 -23.42
N PHE A 396 -12.67 -9.54 -23.84
CA PHE A 396 -13.38 -10.50 -23.00
C PHE A 396 -13.15 -11.93 -23.47
N LYS A 397 -13.28 -12.84 -22.53
CA LYS A 397 -13.33 -14.28 -22.74
C LYS A 397 -14.43 -14.88 -21.87
N ASP A 398 -14.74 -16.15 -22.12
CA ASP A 398 -15.71 -16.91 -21.34
C ASP A 398 -17.06 -16.16 -21.21
N ILE A 399 -17.57 -15.66 -22.33
CA ILE A 399 -18.77 -14.81 -22.37
C ILE A 399 -20.00 -15.69 -22.12
N GLY A 400 -20.68 -15.43 -21.00
CA GLY A 400 -21.98 -16.01 -20.64
C GLY A 400 -23.10 -15.08 -21.07
N VAL A 401 -24.23 -15.65 -21.47
CA VAL A 401 -25.42 -14.89 -21.87
C VAL A 401 -26.64 -15.44 -21.17
N GLY A 402 -27.21 -14.62 -20.30
CA GLY A 402 -28.45 -14.86 -19.60
C GLY A 402 -29.56 -13.96 -20.15
N VAL A 403 -30.73 -14.54 -20.38
CA VAL A 403 -31.94 -13.79 -20.72
C VAL A 403 -32.92 -13.98 -19.58
N SER A 404 -33.21 -12.91 -18.85
CA SER A 404 -34.18 -12.93 -17.75
C SER A 404 -35.51 -12.32 -18.19
N VAL A 405 -36.58 -13.02 -17.87
CA VAL A 405 -37.95 -12.58 -18.10
C VAL A 405 -38.76 -12.75 -16.83
N ASN A 406 -39.40 -11.67 -16.39
CA ASN A 406 -40.30 -11.70 -15.24
C ASN A 406 -41.72 -12.02 -15.72
N ILE A 407 -42.31 -13.10 -15.21
CA ILE A 407 -43.67 -13.53 -15.48
C ILE A 407 -44.47 -13.64 -14.17
N TYR A 408 -45.81 -13.66 -14.27
CA TYR A 408 -46.67 -13.70 -13.08
C TYR A 408 -47.31 -15.08 -12.92
N ALA A 409 -47.06 -15.73 -11.79
CA ALA A 409 -47.73 -16.96 -11.43
C ALA A 409 -49.13 -16.64 -10.88
N ARG A 410 -50.14 -17.45 -11.25
CA ARG A 410 -51.52 -17.31 -10.75
C ARG A 410 -51.90 -18.51 -9.92
N ASN A 411 -52.08 -18.30 -8.61
CA ASN A 411 -52.61 -19.30 -7.70
C ASN A 411 -53.72 -18.67 -6.84
N GLY A 412 -54.98 -18.80 -7.27
CA GLY A 412 -56.11 -18.06 -6.68
C GLY A 412 -56.15 -16.57 -7.07
N ASP A 413 -56.55 -15.70 -6.14
CA ASP A 413 -56.65 -14.22 -6.31
C ASP A 413 -55.30 -13.48 -6.14
N PHE A 414 -54.20 -14.20 -5.93
CA PHE A 414 -52.87 -13.63 -5.70
C PHE A 414 -51.97 -13.75 -6.95
N LYS A 415 -51.15 -12.72 -7.18
CA LYS A 415 -50.14 -12.64 -8.25
C LYS A 415 -48.76 -12.58 -7.61
N ASP A 416 -47.90 -13.54 -7.90
CA ASP A 416 -46.49 -13.56 -7.47
C ASP A 416 -45.54 -13.48 -8.66
N TRP A 417 -44.33 -12.95 -8.41
CA TRP A 417 -43.28 -12.79 -9.42
C TRP A 417 -42.49 -14.09 -9.60
N LEU A 418 -42.37 -14.52 -10.85
CA LEU A 418 -41.55 -15.63 -11.29
C LEU A 418 -40.49 -15.06 -12.24
N ASN A 419 -39.22 -15.15 -11.88
CA ASN A 419 -38.15 -14.77 -12.80
C ASN A 419 -37.71 -16.03 -13.55
N VAL A 420 -37.61 -15.96 -14.86
CA VAL A 420 -37.12 -17.06 -15.69
C VAL A 420 -35.84 -16.62 -16.38
N LEU A 421 -34.73 -17.24 -16.00
CA LEU A 421 -33.41 -17.02 -16.55
C LEU A 421 -33.07 -18.13 -17.55
N TYR A 422 -32.96 -17.77 -18.82
CA TYR A 422 -32.48 -18.66 -19.86
C TYR A 422 -30.98 -18.48 -20.06
N VAL A 423 -30.20 -19.54 -19.88
CA VAL A 423 -28.74 -19.50 -19.90
C VAL A 423 -28.18 -20.33 -21.04
N ASN A 424 -27.09 -19.88 -21.64
CA ASN A 424 -26.35 -20.67 -22.63
C ASN A 424 -25.56 -21.82 -21.95
N LYS A 425 -25.08 -22.78 -22.74
CA LYS A 425 -24.33 -23.95 -22.22
C LYS A 425 -23.16 -23.58 -21.32
N THR A 426 -22.37 -22.59 -21.73
CA THR A 426 -21.17 -22.16 -21.00
C THR A 426 -21.51 -21.48 -19.66
N GLN A 427 -22.63 -20.76 -19.57
CA GLN A 427 -23.10 -20.20 -18.30
C GLN A 427 -23.75 -21.28 -17.43
N TYR A 428 -24.51 -22.22 -18.01
CA TYR A 428 -25.10 -23.35 -17.30
C TYR A 428 -24.03 -24.23 -16.61
N GLU A 429 -22.97 -24.58 -17.34
CA GLU A 429 -21.85 -25.37 -16.79
C GLU A 429 -21.11 -24.60 -15.68
N ARG A 430 -21.06 -23.26 -15.75
CA ARG A 430 -20.51 -22.42 -14.66
C ARG A 430 -21.39 -22.40 -13.43
N MET A 431 -22.71 -22.24 -13.60
CA MET A 431 -23.68 -22.15 -12.51
C MET A 431 -23.79 -23.46 -11.71
N PHE A 432 -23.78 -24.61 -12.38
CA PHE A 432 -24.00 -25.91 -11.73
C PHE A 432 -22.73 -26.76 -11.53
N GLY A 433 -21.58 -26.37 -12.10
CA GLY A 433 -20.30 -27.04 -11.90
C GLY A 433 -20.21 -28.43 -12.53
N GLU A 434 -19.38 -29.32 -11.94
CA GLU A 434 -19.04 -30.63 -12.52
C GLU A 434 -20.17 -31.70 -12.41
N ASP A 435 -21.20 -31.49 -11.58
CA ASP A 435 -22.28 -32.48 -11.33
C ASP A 435 -23.67 -31.81 -11.30
N PRO A 436 -24.19 -31.37 -12.47
CA PRO A 436 -25.47 -30.69 -12.54
C PRO A 436 -26.64 -31.65 -12.32
N PRO A 437 -27.77 -31.18 -11.76
CA PRO A 437 -28.94 -32.02 -11.50
C PRO A 437 -29.58 -32.61 -12.78
N VAL A 438 -29.44 -31.92 -13.91
CA VAL A 438 -29.80 -32.38 -15.27
C VAL A 438 -28.71 -31.90 -16.21
N SER A 439 -28.35 -32.65 -17.25
CA SER A 439 -27.38 -32.14 -18.25
C SER A 439 -27.98 -30.99 -19.07
N TYR A 440 -27.13 -30.12 -19.61
CA TYR A 440 -27.60 -29.01 -20.45
C TYR A 440 -28.39 -29.53 -21.67
N GLU A 441 -27.91 -30.60 -22.30
CA GLU A 441 -28.55 -31.21 -23.46
C GLU A 441 -29.93 -31.79 -23.13
N GLU A 442 -30.08 -32.41 -21.96
CA GLU A 442 -31.37 -32.93 -21.50
C GLU A 442 -32.35 -31.79 -21.15
N LEU A 443 -31.86 -30.72 -20.52
CA LEU A 443 -32.66 -29.53 -20.21
C LEU A 443 -33.16 -28.84 -21.49
N ALA A 444 -32.26 -28.65 -22.46
CA ALA A 444 -32.57 -28.05 -23.76
C ALA A 444 -33.54 -28.92 -24.58
N ALA A 445 -33.35 -30.24 -24.60
CA ALA A 445 -34.23 -31.16 -25.33
C ALA A 445 -35.63 -31.30 -24.72
N ALA A 446 -35.73 -31.19 -23.39
CA ALA A 446 -37.00 -31.25 -22.68
C ALA A 446 -37.81 -29.94 -22.77
N GLY A 447 -37.16 -28.81 -23.04
CA GLY A 447 -37.80 -27.48 -22.95
C GLY A 447 -38.27 -27.16 -21.53
N GLY A 448 -37.62 -27.76 -20.52
CA GLY A 448 -38.00 -27.69 -19.12
C GLY A 448 -37.24 -26.61 -18.35
N TYR A 449 -37.60 -26.44 -17.07
CA TYR A 449 -37.00 -25.46 -16.17
C TYR A 449 -36.52 -26.10 -14.88
N ILE A 450 -35.39 -25.64 -14.37
CA ILE A 450 -34.85 -26.00 -13.05
C ILE A 450 -35.16 -24.87 -12.09
N ALA A 451 -35.82 -25.16 -10.97
CA ALA A 451 -36.00 -24.15 -9.93
C ALA A 451 -34.68 -23.91 -9.18
N ASN A 452 -34.16 -22.68 -9.24
CA ASN A 452 -33.00 -22.25 -8.46
C ASN A 452 -33.47 -21.71 -7.11
N THR A 453 -32.82 -22.15 -6.03
CA THR A 453 -33.29 -21.96 -4.65
C THR A 453 -32.29 -21.23 -3.75
N GLY A 454 -31.44 -20.38 -4.35
CA GLY A 454 -30.49 -19.53 -3.63
C GLY A 454 -31.13 -18.72 -2.48
N LYS A 455 -30.39 -18.57 -1.37
CA LYS A 455 -30.88 -18.16 -0.03
C LYS A 455 -31.90 -16.99 -0.02
N PRO A 456 -32.88 -17.00 0.92
CA PRO A 456 -34.01 -16.09 0.92
C PRO A 456 -33.67 -14.67 1.41
N ILE A 457 -34.14 -13.66 0.69
CA ILE A 457 -34.32 -12.29 1.19
C ILE A 457 -35.80 -12.11 1.52
N LEU A 458 -36.11 -12.01 2.82
CA LEU A 458 -37.40 -11.63 3.42
C LEU A 458 -38.59 -12.60 3.20
N GLY A 459 -39.20 -13.01 4.32
CA GLY A 459 -40.26 -14.01 4.35
C GLY A 459 -41.58 -13.58 3.71
N ALA A 460 -42.09 -14.43 2.82
CA ALA A 460 -43.49 -14.54 2.43
C ALA A 460 -43.81 -16.00 2.06
N TYR A 461 -45.08 -16.40 2.18
CA TYR A 461 -45.57 -17.77 2.04
C TYR A 461 -46.12 -18.03 0.64
N ILE A 462 -45.64 -19.07 -0.05
CA ILE A 462 -46.30 -19.62 -1.25
C ILE A 462 -46.86 -21.02 -0.92
N SER A 463 -48.16 -21.20 -1.15
CA SER A 463 -48.87 -22.48 -1.00
C SER A 463 -48.80 -23.30 -2.30
N ASP A 464 -48.22 -24.50 -2.19
CA ASP A 464 -48.37 -25.71 -3.01
C ASP A 464 -48.33 -25.54 -4.55
N ILE A 465 -47.22 -25.98 -5.18
CA ILE A 465 -47.15 -26.32 -6.60
C ILE A 465 -47.95 -27.61 -6.78
N ASP A 466 -49.15 -27.53 -7.37
CA ASP A 466 -50.04 -28.68 -7.54
C ASP A 466 -49.51 -29.61 -8.66
N ASN A 467 -49.11 -30.84 -8.30
CA ASN A 467 -48.72 -31.93 -9.21
C ASN A 467 -47.65 -31.65 -10.29
N GLY A 468 -46.70 -30.75 -10.02
CA GLY A 468 -45.57 -30.50 -10.94
C GLY A 468 -45.94 -29.66 -12.17
N VAL A 469 -47.11 -29.02 -12.18
CA VAL A 469 -47.57 -28.14 -13.26
C VAL A 469 -47.93 -26.77 -12.68
N LEU A 470 -47.22 -25.72 -13.10
CA LEU A 470 -47.49 -24.34 -12.68
C LEU A 470 -48.29 -23.61 -13.75
N ASN A 471 -49.49 -23.10 -13.39
CA ASN A 471 -50.27 -22.23 -14.28
C ASN A 471 -49.72 -20.80 -14.20
N VAL A 472 -49.20 -20.30 -15.31
CA VAL A 472 -48.67 -18.95 -15.43
C VAL A 472 -49.65 -18.10 -16.25
N VAL A 473 -49.89 -16.88 -15.77
CA VAL A 473 -50.67 -15.89 -16.52
C VAL A 473 -49.74 -14.75 -16.89
N SER A 474 -49.41 -14.70 -18.17
CA SER A 474 -48.61 -13.61 -18.70
C SER A 474 -49.50 -12.36 -18.81
N VAL A 475 -49.15 -11.32 -18.06
CA VAL A 475 -49.78 -10.00 -18.12
C VAL A 475 -48.87 -9.07 -18.90
N TYR A 476 -49.25 -8.78 -20.14
CA TYR A 476 -48.45 -7.94 -21.01
C TYR A 476 -48.82 -6.46 -20.87
N ARG A 477 -47.89 -5.56 -21.23
CA ARG A 477 -48.00 -4.12 -21.05
C ARG A 477 -47.52 -3.42 -22.33
N LYS A 478 -48.45 -3.02 -23.21
CA LYS A 478 -48.13 -2.25 -24.43
C LYS A 478 -48.47 -0.78 -24.23
N VAL A 479 -47.51 0.12 -24.44
CA VAL A 479 -47.76 1.57 -24.48
C VAL A 479 -48.02 1.97 -25.94
N PRO A 480 -49.12 2.65 -26.27
CA PRO A 480 -49.37 3.16 -27.63
C PRO A 480 -48.26 4.11 -28.10
N GLU A 481 -47.76 3.95 -29.33
CA GLU A 481 -46.66 4.75 -29.90
C GLU A 481 -46.92 6.26 -29.88
N ASP A 482 -48.17 6.67 -30.01
CA ASP A 482 -48.62 8.07 -29.95
C ASP A 482 -48.57 8.67 -28.53
N LYS A 483 -48.46 7.83 -27.49
CA LYS A 483 -48.38 8.25 -26.09
C LYS A 483 -46.97 8.26 -25.50
N LEU A 484 -46.00 7.72 -26.23
CA LEU A 484 -44.57 7.74 -25.85
C LEU A 484 -43.93 9.13 -25.98
N ALA A 485 -44.50 10.03 -26.78
CA ALA A 485 -43.94 11.37 -27.02
C ALA A 485 -44.46 12.48 -26.08
N GLU A 486 -45.55 12.25 -25.33
CA GLU A 486 -46.23 13.29 -24.53
C GLU A 486 -45.86 13.32 -23.04
N THR A 487 -45.24 12.28 -22.46
CA THR A 487 -44.98 12.20 -21.00
C THR A 487 -43.61 11.62 -20.64
N ALA A 488 -42.81 12.39 -19.89
CA ALA A 488 -41.52 11.94 -19.33
C ALA A 488 -41.66 11.22 -17.96
N ASP A 489 -42.87 11.09 -17.43
CA ASP A 489 -43.13 10.45 -16.12
C ASP A 489 -43.47 8.96 -16.29
N ARG A 490 -42.54 8.10 -15.82
CA ARG A 490 -42.67 6.63 -15.77
C ARG A 490 -43.94 6.18 -15.03
N LYS A 491 -44.44 6.98 -14.08
CA LYS A 491 -45.65 6.69 -13.29
C LYS A 491 -46.92 6.97 -14.09
N ALA A 492 -46.95 8.02 -14.91
CA ALA A 492 -48.06 8.36 -15.79
C ALA A 492 -48.20 7.39 -16.98
N LEU A 493 -47.08 6.90 -17.52
CA LEU A 493 -47.06 5.86 -18.56
C LEU A 493 -47.72 4.54 -18.12
N SER A 494 -47.77 4.27 -16.81
CA SER A 494 -48.39 3.07 -16.25
C SER A 494 -49.93 3.05 -16.35
N GLU A 495 -50.58 4.21 -16.58
CA GLU A 495 -52.04 4.30 -16.71
C GLU A 495 -52.55 3.89 -18.09
N TYR A 496 -51.68 3.85 -19.11
CA TYR A 496 -52.03 3.57 -20.51
C TYR A 496 -51.75 2.13 -20.96
N LEU A 497 -51.50 1.23 -20.01
CA LEU A 497 -51.08 -0.14 -20.25
C LEU A 497 -52.25 -1.04 -20.68
N GLU A 498 -52.24 -1.51 -21.93
CA GLU A 498 -53.15 -2.58 -22.35
C GLU A 498 -52.68 -3.93 -21.79
N VAL A 499 -53.54 -4.58 -20.98
CA VAL A 499 -53.32 -5.90 -20.40
C VAL A 499 -54.06 -6.97 -21.22
N LYS A 500 -53.30 -7.90 -21.78
CA LYS A 500 -53.84 -9.12 -22.41
C LYS A 500 -53.36 -10.32 -21.59
N GLU A 501 -54.30 -11.19 -21.19
CA GLU A 501 -54.02 -12.38 -20.39
C GLU A 501 -53.96 -13.62 -21.29
N THR A 502 -52.91 -14.44 -21.14
CA THR A 502 -52.82 -15.77 -21.75
C THR A 502 -52.47 -16.80 -20.69
N ASP A 503 -53.28 -17.83 -20.54
CA ASP A 503 -53.06 -18.94 -19.59
C ASP A 503 -52.20 -20.04 -20.23
N ARG A 504 -51.08 -20.42 -19.60
CA ARG A 504 -50.27 -21.61 -19.99
C ARG A 504 -49.71 -22.37 -18.78
N GLN A 505 -49.34 -23.63 -18.99
CA GLN A 505 -48.83 -24.55 -17.98
C GLN A 505 -47.33 -24.80 -18.17
N LEU A 506 -46.54 -24.67 -17.10
CA LEU A 506 -45.12 -25.03 -17.04
C LEU A 506 -44.95 -26.34 -16.28
N ASP A 507 -44.35 -27.34 -16.92
CA ASP A 507 -43.95 -28.58 -16.26
C ASP A 507 -42.65 -28.33 -15.46
N ILE A 508 -42.72 -28.49 -14.13
CA ILE A 508 -41.60 -28.29 -13.21
C ILE A 508 -41.02 -29.65 -12.82
N ILE A 509 -39.74 -29.86 -13.10
CA ILE A 509 -39.01 -31.06 -12.70
C ILE A 509 -38.24 -30.76 -11.40
N GLY A 510 -38.78 -31.16 -10.24
CA GLY A 510 -38.09 -31.00 -8.95
C GLY A 510 -38.97 -31.11 -7.70
N THR A 511 -38.37 -31.13 -6.51
CA THR A 511 -39.07 -31.11 -5.21
C THR A 511 -38.62 -29.90 -4.38
N GLY A 512 -39.53 -29.02 -3.98
CA GLY A 512 -39.24 -27.79 -3.20
C GLY A 512 -39.97 -27.70 -1.85
N SER A 513 -39.52 -26.79 -0.98
CA SER A 513 -40.09 -26.50 0.35
C SER A 513 -40.54 -25.02 0.49
N LYS A 514 -41.28 -24.71 1.57
CA LYS A 514 -42.48 -23.84 1.60
C LYS A 514 -42.29 -22.32 1.85
N GLU A 515 -41.12 -21.73 1.62
CA GLU A 515 -40.83 -20.37 2.13
C GLU A 515 -40.14 -19.41 1.13
N TRP A 516 -40.79 -18.96 0.04
CA TRP A 516 -40.15 -17.99 -0.89
C TRP A 516 -41.06 -16.81 -1.30
N SER A 517 -40.45 -15.64 -1.54
CA SER A 517 -41.07 -14.40 -2.04
C SER A 517 -40.94 -14.19 -3.56
N SER A 518 -40.06 -14.96 -4.22
CA SER A 518 -39.89 -15.05 -5.68
C SER A 518 -39.27 -16.41 -6.03
N ILE A 519 -39.65 -17.01 -7.16
CA ILE A 519 -39.02 -18.23 -7.68
C ILE A 519 -38.17 -17.84 -8.88
N ASP A 520 -36.89 -18.25 -8.89
CA ASP A 520 -36.02 -18.13 -10.06
C ASP A 520 -35.98 -19.47 -10.80
N LEU A 521 -36.41 -19.50 -12.05
CA LEU A 521 -36.36 -20.66 -12.93
C LEU A 521 -35.18 -20.54 -13.89
N ILE A 522 -34.41 -21.62 -14.06
CA ILE A 522 -33.31 -21.69 -15.01
C ILE A 522 -33.71 -22.60 -16.17
N GLY A 523 -33.75 -22.04 -17.38
CA GLY A 523 -33.98 -22.77 -18.64
C GLY A 523 -32.75 -22.73 -19.54
N ALA A 524 -32.69 -23.62 -20.53
CA ALA A 524 -31.66 -23.55 -21.57
C ALA A 524 -31.99 -22.42 -22.58
N LYS A 525 -30.97 -21.79 -23.17
CA LYS A 525 -31.14 -20.76 -24.21
C LYS A 525 -32.01 -21.28 -25.37
N GLU A 526 -31.82 -22.53 -25.80
CA GLU A 526 -32.60 -23.15 -26.88
C GLU A 526 -34.09 -23.31 -26.52
N THR A 527 -34.42 -23.41 -25.23
CA THR A 527 -35.82 -23.41 -24.76
C THR A 527 -36.47 -22.06 -25.01
N TYR A 528 -35.74 -20.97 -24.74
CA TYR A 528 -36.19 -19.63 -25.08
C TYR A 528 -36.36 -19.48 -26.59
N ASP A 529 -35.37 -19.87 -27.40
CA ASP A 529 -35.40 -19.72 -28.86
C ASP A 529 -36.61 -20.41 -29.50
N ALA A 530 -37.02 -21.55 -28.95
CA ALA A 530 -38.17 -22.30 -29.42
C ALA A 530 -39.52 -21.62 -29.14
N ILE A 531 -39.60 -20.82 -28.07
CA ILE A 531 -40.86 -20.21 -27.59
C ILE A 531 -40.88 -18.69 -27.70
N ALA A 532 -39.76 -18.03 -28.00
CA ALA A 532 -39.57 -16.60 -27.87
C ALA A 532 -40.51 -15.77 -28.74
N ASP A 533 -40.66 -16.13 -30.02
CA ASP A 533 -41.57 -15.41 -30.91
C ASP A 533 -43.04 -15.56 -30.49
N GLU A 534 -43.39 -16.70 -29.89
CA GLU A 534 -44.76 -17.02 -29.46
C GLU A 534 -45.10 -16.42 -28.09
N TRP A 535 -44.17 -16.47 -27.12
CA TRP A 535 -44.37 -16.04 -25.73
C TRP A 535 -43.94 -14.58 -25.50
N TYR A 536 -42.90 -14.15 -26.22
CA TYR A 536 -42.13 -12.95 -25.92
C TYR A 536 -41.98 -11.98 -27.10
N GLY A 537 -42.54 -12.29 -28.28
CA GLY A 537 -42.21 -11.68 -29.58
C GLY A 537 -42.43 -10.17 -29.79
N ASN A 538 -42.70 -9.38 -28.75
CA ASN A 538 -42.76 -7.90 -28.78
C ASN A 538 -42.50 -7.24 -27.39
N TYR A 539 -41.74 -7.87 -26.47
CA TYR A 539 -41.63 -7.40 -25.09
C TYR A 539 -40.19 -7.13 -24.61
N ASN A 540 -40.07 -6.30 -23.56
CA ASN A 540 -38.82 -5.94 -22.92
C ASN A 540 -38.24 -7.13 -22.15
N ILE A 541 -37.25 -7.80 -22.72
CA ILE A 541 -36.42 -8.78 -22.00
C ILE A 541 -35.22 -8.07 -21.37
N PHE A 542 -34.80 -8.57 -20.22
CA PHE A 542 -33.54 -8.17 -19.60
C PHE A 542 -32.46 -9.17 -20.03
N THR A 543 -31.47 -8.71 -20.76
CA THR A 543 -30.33 -9.55 -21.14
C THR A 543 -29.13 -9.16 -20.30
N CYS A 544 -28.47 -10.14 -19.67
CA CYS A 544 -27.18 -9.97 -19.00
C CYS A 544 -26.09 -10.76 -19.72
N PHE A 545 -24.93 -10.13 -19.87
CA PHE A 545 -23.72 -10.70 -20.42
C PHE A 545 -22.68 -10.76 -19.30
N GLU A 546 -22.26 -11.96 -18.92
CA GLU A 546 -21.22 -12.18 -17.92
C GLU A 546 -19.89 -12.44 -18.61
N MET A 547 -18.85 -11.68 -18.27
CA MET A 547 -17.59 -11.69 -19.01
C MET A 547 -16.39 -11.74 -18.06
N ALA A 548 -15.40 -12.57 -18.41
CA ALA A 548 -14.08 -12.51 -17.81
C ALA A 548 -13.16 -11.63 -18.67
N TYR A 549 -12.27 -10.88 -18.03
CA TYR A 549 -11.28 -10.08 -18.72
C TYR A 549 -10.20 -10.98 -19.34
N ILE A 550 -9.70 -10.60 -20.51
CA ILE A 550 -8.75 -11.44 -21.26
C ILE A 550 -7.40 -11.60 -20.54
N LYS A 551 -6.97 -10.62 -19.74
CA LYS A 551 -5.73 -10.71 -18.96
C LYS A 551 -6.04 -11.20 -17.55
N GLU A 552 -5.71 -12.45 -17.29
CA GLU A 552 -5.78 -13.01 -15.94
C GLU A 552 -4.70 -12.41 -15.03
N GLU A 553 -5.06 -12.13 -13.78
CA GLU A 553 -4.16 -11.77 -12.67
C GLU A 553 -3.36 -10.46 -12.79
N CYS A 554 -3.51 -9.70 -13.88
CA CYS A 554 -2.95 -8.36 -14.07
C CYS A 554 -4.07 -7.33 -14.18
N TYR A 555 -4.77 -7.13 -13.07
CA TYR A 555 -5.83 -6.14 -12.95
C TYR A 555 -5.22 -4.76 -12.67
N THR A 556 -5.54 -3.78 -13.51
CA THR A 556 -5.07 -2.39 -13.37
C THR A 556 -6.22 -1.45 -13.72
N ASN A 557 -6.25 -0.27 -13.10
CA ASN A 557 -7.24 0.76 -13.46
C ASN A 557 -7.19 1.05 -14.97
N ALA A 558 -6.00 1.28 -15.54
CA ALA A 558 -5.80 1.44 -16.99
C ALA A 558 -6.38 0.32 -17.90
N ASP A 559 -6.63 -0.88 -17.40
CA ASP A 559 -7.28 -1.96 -18.15
C ASP A 559 -8.81 -1.98 -17.92
N LEU A 560 -9.29 -1.55 -16.74
CA LEU A 560 -10.69 -1.22 -16.48
C LEU A 560 -11.15 -0.08 -17.39
N ASP A 561 -10.33 0.97 -17.53
CA ASP A 561 -10.63 2.15 -18.33
C ASP A 561 -10.81 1.78 -19.79
N LYS A 562 -9.95 0.91 -20.34
CA LYS A 562 -10.08 0.37 -21.71
C LYS A 562 -11.36 -0.42 -21.93
N VAL A 563 -11.77 -1.21 -20.93
CA VAL A 563 -13.02 -1.96 -20.98
C VAL A 563 -14.21 -1.01 -20.98
N THR A 564 -14.20 -0.03 -20.07
CA THR A 564 -15.20 1.02 -19.97
C THR A 564 -15.29 1.82 -21.26
N GLU A 565 -14.16 2.27 -21.82
CA GLU A 565 -14.05 3.01 -23.08
C GLU A 565 -14.53 2.18 -24.28
N TRP A 566 -14.21 0.89 -24.33
CA TRP A 566 -14.72 0.03 -25.40
C TRP A 566 -16.25 -0.12 -25.35
N PHE A 567 -16.83 -0.30 -24.15
CA PHE A 567 -18.29 -0.37 -23.98
C PHE A 567 -18.97 0.95 -24.35
N LYS A 568 -18.33 2.07 -24.02
CA LYS A 568 -18.75 3.42 -24.38
C LYS A 568 -18.80 3.61 -25.91
N GLU A 569 -17.75 3.20 -26.63
CA GLU A 569 -17.64 3.37 -28.09
C GLU A 569 -18.50 2.39 -28.90
N HIS A 570 -18.69 1.16 -28.40
CA HIS A 570 -19.24 0.05 -29.20
C HIS A 570 -20.64 -0.40 -28.74
N SER A 571 -21.16 0.07 -27.61
CA SER A 571 -22.42 -0.43 -27.07
C SER A 571 -23.27 0.60 -26.30
N ALA A 572 -23.86 1.54 -27.04
CA ALA A 572 -24.74 2.58 -26.50
C ALA A 572 -25.98 2.06 -25.72
N ASP A 573 -26.39 0.82 -25.96
CA ASP A 573 -27.55 0.21 -25.28
C ASP A 573 -27.16 -0.83 -24.22
N LEU A 574 -25.88 -0.93 -23.83
CA LEU A 574 -25.40 -1.81 -22.77
C LEU A 574 -24.96 -0.99 -21.56
N THR A 575 -25.42 -1.38 -20.38
CA THR A 575 -24.95 -0.86 -19.10
C THR A 575 -23.89 -1.81 -18.57
N LEU A 576 -22.64 -1.34 -18.50
CA LEU A 576 -21.52 -2.09 -17.92
C LEU A 576 -21.51 -1.92 -16.40
N GLU A 577 -21.45 -3.03 -15.69
CA GLU A 577 -21.20 -3.12 -14.25
C GLU A 577 -19.89 -3.89 -14.03
N ASN A 578 -18.98 -3.29 -13.26
CA ASN A 578 -17.66 -3.84 -12.93
C ASN A 578 -17.72 -4.70 -11.66
N CYS A 579 -18.59 -5.72 -11.67
CA CYS A 579 -19.03 -6.50 -10.51
C CYS A 579 -17.89 -6.98 -9.59
N GLN A 580 -16.77 -7.45 -10.14
CA GLN A 580 -15.63 -7.92 -9.34
C GLN A 580 -14.28 -7.36 -9.77
N TYR A 581 -14.19 -6.63 -10.89
CA TYR A 581 -12.89 -6.15 -11.40
C TYR A 581 -12.20 -5.24 -10.39
N GLU A 582 -12.89 -4.24 -9.83
CA GLU A 582 -12.32 -3.33 -8.83
C GLU A 582 -11.86 -4.05 -7.56
N ASP A 583 -12.66 -4.99 -7.06
CA ASP A 583 -12.31 -5.76 -5.87
C ASP A 583 -11.10 -6.68 -6.15
N LYS A 584 -11.05 -7.30 -7.34
CA LYS A 584 -9.88 -8.07 -7.80
C LYS A 584 -8.64 -7.16 -7.96
N THR A 585 -8.79 -5.91 -8.41
CA THR A 585 -7.71 -4.90 -8.48
C THR A 585 -7.19 -4.54 -7.09
N LYS A 586 -8.07 -4.20 -6.15
CA LYS A 586 -7.69 -3.89 -4.76
C LYS A 586 -6.94 -5.07 -4.12
N VAL A 587 -7.43 -6.28 -4.35
CA VAL A 587 -6.76 -7.46 -3.81
C VAL A 587 -5.45 -7.76 -4.53
N HIS A 588 -5.33 -7.46 -5.82
CA HIS A 588 -4.07 -7.52 -6.55
C HIS A 588 -3.02 -6.61 -5.89
N TYR A 589 -3.38 -5.36 -5.57
CA TYR A 589 -2.48 -4.43 -4.88
C TYR A 589 -2.09 -4.90 -3.47
N ILE A 590 -3.05 -5.40 -2.68
CA ILE A 590 -2.76 -6.00 -1.37
C ILE A 590 -1.80 -7.18 -1.53
N MET A 591 -2.04 -8.04 -2.52
CA MET A 591 -1.21 -9.20 -2.80
C MET A 591 0.20 -8.80 -3.26
N ALA A 592 0.33 -7.74 -4.08
CA ALA A 592 1.61 -7.20 -4.50
C ALA A 592 2.42 -6.66 -3.30
N ALA A 593 1.77 -5.91 -2.40
CA ALA A 593 2.37 -5.41 -1.17
C ALA A 593 2.87 -6.55 -0.26
N VAL A 594 2.04 -7.58 -0.05
CA VAL A 594 2.40 -8.77 0.73
C VAL A 594 3.57 -9.53 0.08
N LYS A 595 3.52 -9.76 -1.24
CA LYS A 595 4.58 -10.44 -2.00
C LYS A 595 5.91 -9.71 -1.86
N VAL A 596 5.93 -8.38 -2.02
CA VAL A 596 7.15 -7.57 -1.90
C VAL A 596 7.72 -7.64 -0.48
N GLY A 597 6.90 -7.50 0.56
CA GLY A 597 7.35 -7.62 1.95
C GLY A 597 8.00 -8.98 2.24
N LEU A 598 7.35 -10.07 1.81
CA LEU A 598 7.86 -11.43 2.01
C LEU A 598 9.11 -11.72 1.15
N LEU A 599 9.18 -11.22 -0.08
CA LEU A 599 10.37 -11.35 -0.92
C LEU A 599 11.59 -10.65 -0.31
N ILE A 600 11.42 -9.44 0.24
CA ILE A 600 12.50 -8.71 0.93
C ILE A 600 13.01 -9.52 2.12
N LEU A 601 12.10 -10.08 2.93
CA LEU A 601 12.49 -10.93 4.06
C LEU A 601 13.28 -12.16 3.57
N ASN A 602 12.85 -12.78 2.48
CA ASN A 602 13.49 -13.95 1.90
C ASN A 602 14.90 -13.65 1.34
N VAL A 603 15.07 -12.51 0.66
CA VAL A 603 16.38 -12.00 0.22
C VAL A 603 17.29 -11.78 1.43
N PHE A 604 16.76 -11.23 2.53
CA PHE A 604 17.52 -11.00 3.75
C PHE A 604 18.02 -12.31 4.36
N ILE A 605 17.15 -13.32 4.47
CA ILE A 605 17.51 -14.67 4.94
C ILE A 605 18.62 -15.26 4.06
N GLY A 606 18.49 -15.14 2.74
CA GLY A 606 19.51 -15.56 1.78
C GLY A 606 20.86 -14.86 1.99
N LEU A 607 20.87 -13.54 2.20
CA LEU A 607 22.09 -12.76 2.43
C LEU A 607 22.81 -13.19 3.73
N VAL A 608 22.07 -13.36 4.82
CA VAL A 608 22.64 -13.84 6.10
C VAL A 608 23.26 -15.23 5.92
N ALA A 609 22.58 -16.12 5.21
CA ALA A 609 23.08 -17.46 4.91
C ALA A 609 24.38 -17.42 4.08
N LEU A 610 24.43 -16.57 3.06
CA LEU A 610 25.62 -16.38 2.22
C LEU A 610 26.79 -15.83 3.03
N ILE A 611 26.58 -14.80 3.86
CA ILE A 611 27.62 -14.25 4.74
C ILE A 611 28.16 -15.35 5.66
N ASN A 612 27.27 -16.14 6.27
CA ASN A 612 27.68 -17.24 7.13
C ASN A 612 28.50 -18.30 6.37
N LEU A 613 28.08 -18.68 5.16
CA LEU A 613 28.80 -19.61 4.31
C LEU A 613 30.20 -19.10 3.95
N MET A 614 30.30 -17.83 3.53
CA MET A 614 31.56 -17.19 3.22
C MET A 614 32.51 -17.22 4.42
N ASN A 615 31.98 -16.95 5.62
CA ASN A 615 32.74 -16.99 6.87
C ASN A 615 33.28 -18.39 7.17
N ILE A 616 32.45 -19.43 7.03
CA ILE A 616 32.84 -20.83 7.29
C ILE A 616 33.95 -21.28 6.35
N ILE A 617 33.83 -20.95 5.06
CA ILE A 617 34.79 -21.33 4.02
C ILE A 617 36.11 -20.58 4.20
N SER A 618 36.04 -19.25 4.39
CA SER A 618 37.22 -18.41 4.57
C SER A 618 38.05 -18.87 5.78
N THR A 619 37.39 -19.08 6.92
CA THR A 619 38.05 -19.59 8.12
C THR A 619 38.59 -21.00 7.91
N GLY A 620 37.91 -21.82 7.11
CA GLY A 620 38.33 -23.17 6.78
C GLY A 620 39.65 -23.28 6.06
N ILE A 621 39.85 -22.40 5.08
CA ILE A 621 41.07 -22.33 4.29
C ILE A 621 42.18 -21.71 5.15
N ALA A 622 41.88 -20.67 5.92
CA ALA A 622 42.82 -20.06 6.85
C ALA A 622 43.37 -21.07 7.87
N ASN A 623 42.50 -21.86 8.51
CA ASN A 623 42.89 -22.86 9.51
C ASN A 623 43.67 -24.05 8.95
N ARG A 624 43.65 -24.29 7.64
CA ARG A 624 44.37 -25.40 6.98
C ARG A 624 45.56 -24.94 6.17
N ARG A 625 45.95 -23.67 6.30
CA ARG A 625 47.00 -23.04 5.52
C ARG A 625 48.31 -23.82 5.49
N SER A 626 48.84 -24.22 6.65
CA SER A 626 50.10 -24.98 6.72
C SER A 626 50.00 -26.37 6.10
N GLU A 627 48.82 -27.00 6.17
CA GLU A 627 48.53 -28.28 5.52
C GLU A 627 48.49 -28.15 3.99
N LEU A 628 47.82 -27.11 3.47
CA LEU A 628 47.75 -26.83 2.03
C LEU A 628 49.14 -26.51 1.45
N ALA A 629 49.93 -25.70 2.16
CA ALA A 629 51.32 -25.39 1.78
C ALA A 629 52.20 -26.66 1.76
N SER A 630 52.02 -27.55 2.74
CA SER A 630 52.73 -28.84 2.76
C SER A 630 52.37 -29.71 1.55
N MET A 631 51.11 -29.72 1.11
CA MET A 631 50.70 -30.43 -0.11
C MET A 631 51.33 -29.82 -1.37
N GLN A 632 51.44 -28.49 -1.46
CA GLN A 632 52.15 -27.82 -2.56
C GLN A 632 53.64 -28.20 -2.57
N CYS A 633 54.31 -28.25 -1.41
CA CYS A 633 55.69 -28.72 -1.30
C CYS A 633 55.89 -30.19 -1.74
N ILE A 634 54.88 -31.05 -1.52
CA ILE A 634 54.89 -32.46 -1.97
C ILE A 634 54.65 -32.56 -3.50
N GLY A 635 54.24 -31.47 -4.17
CA GLY A 635 54.09 -31.40 -5.62
C GLY A 635 52.67 -31.17 -6.12
N MET A 636 51.72 -30.84 -5.24
CA MET A 636 50.35 -30.47 -5.66
C MET A 636 50.37 -29.11 -6.36
N THR A 637 49.79 -29.03 -7.57
CA THR A 637 49.73 -27.76 -8.31
C THR A 637 48.61 -26.84 -7.80
N ASP A 638 48.74 -25.53 -8.01
CA ASP A 638 47.70 -24.55 -7.64
C ASP A 638 46.35 -24.84 -8.32
N ARG A 639 46.39 -25.37 -9.54
CA ARG A 639 45.18 -25.81 -10.25
C ARG A 639 44.52 -26.99 -9.54
N GLN A 640 45.30 -27.96 -9.06
CA GLN A 640 44.77 -29.08 -8.27
C GLN A 640 44.24 -28.61 -6.90
N LEU A 641 44.87 -27.61 -6.29
CA LEU A 641 44.47 -27.00 -5.01
C LEU A 641 43.13 -26.28 -5.13
N ARG A 642 42.99 -25.40 -6.13
CA ARG A 642 41.73 -24.70 -6.45
C ARG A 642 40.62 -25.68 -6.78
N ARG A 643 40.92 -26.73 -7.57
CA ARG A 643 39.95 -27.80 -7.88
C ARG A 643 39.52 -28.56 -6.62
N MET A 644 40.45 -28.85 -5.70
CA MET A 644 40.13 -29.51 -4.43
C MET A 644 39.20 -28.64 -3.56
N ALA A 645 39.46 -27.34 -3.46
CA ALA A 645 38.60 -26.42 -2.71
C ALA A 645 37.18 -26.33 -3.28
N VAL A 646 37.04 -26.24 -4.61
CA VAL A 646 35.72 -26.25 -5.29
C VAL A 646 34.95 -27.55 -5.00
N ILE A 647 35.62 -28.70 -5.03
CA ILE A 647 34.98 -30.00 -4.70
C ILE A 647 34.56 -30.06 -3.22
N GLU A 648 35.32 -29.43 -2.32
CA GLU A 648 34.95 -29.36 -0.91
C GLU A 648 33.65 -28.54 -0.72
N VAL A 649 33.54 -27.40 -1.41
CA VAL A 649 32.30 -26.60 -1.42
C VAL A 649 31.14 -27.44 -1.98
N LEU A 650 31.36 -28.18 -3.07
CA LEU A 650 30.35 -29.07 -3.65
C LEU A 650 29.86 -30.14 -2.66
N GLN A 651 30.76 -30.67 -1.82
CA GLN A 651 30.39 -31.64 -0.79
C GLN A 651 29.55 -31.03 0.32
N PHE A 652 29.88 -29.81 0.78
CA PHE A 652 29.09 -29.11 1.78
C PHE A 652 27.69 -28.78 1.25
N THR A 653 27.60 -28.17 0.06
CA THR A 653 26.32 -27.75 -0.50
C THR A 653 25.47 -28.94 -0.95
N GLY A 654 26.08 -29.98 -1.54
CA GLY A 654 25.36 -31.20 -1.92
C GLY A 654 24.78 -31.94 -0.71
N ALA A 655 25.56 -32.09 0.37
CA ALA A 655 25.05 -32.70 1.60
C ALA A 655 23.94 -31.85 2.24
N ALA A 656 24.11 -30.52 2.25
CA ALA A 656 23.11 -29.61 2.77
C ALA A 656 21.82 -29.64 1.96
N ALA A 657 21.90 -29.72 0.63
CA ALA A 657 20.75 -29.82 -0.26
C ALA A 657 19.92 -31.08 0.03
N ILE A 658 20.58 -32.23 0.17
CA ILE A 658 19.90 -33.50 0.49
C ILE A 658 19.22 -33.43 1.86
N ALA A 659 19.94 -32.96 2.88
CA ALA A 659 19.36 -32.80 4.22
C ALA A 659 18.20 -31.79 4.22
N SER A 660 18.29 -30.73 3.42
CA SER A 660 17.21 -29.74 3.28
C SER A 660 15.99 -30.35 2.61
N ALA A 661 16.18 -31.17 1.58
CA ALA A 661 15.10 -31.89 0.91
C ALA A 661 14.37 -32.84 1.86
N VAL A 662 15.11 -33.56 2.73
CA VAL A 662 14.50 -34.43 3.76
C VAL A 662 13.70 -33.62 4.77
N ILE A 663 14.24 -32.51 5.29
CA ILE A 663 13.53 -31.65 6.27
C ILE A 663 12.27 -31.07 5.66
N CYS A 664 12.35 -30.52 4.44
CA CYS A 664 11.18 -29.97 3.76
C CYS A 664 10.15 -31.05 3.45
N TRP A 665 10.58 -32.25 3.01
CA TRP A 665 9.67 -33.36 2.80
C TRP A 665 8.94 -33.79 4.09
N LEU A 666 9.65 -33.88 5.22
CA LEU A 666 9.04 -34.19 6.51
C LEU A 666 8.05 -33.11 6.96
N PHE A 667 8.37 -31.84 6.71
CA PHE A 667 7.49 -30.73 7.02
C PHE A 667 6.20 -30.78 6.19
N ILE A 668 6.32 -30.97 4.87
CA ILE A 668 5.18 -31.11 3.94
C ILE A 668 4.34 -32.34 4.30
N PHE A 669 4.98 -33.47 4.60
CA PHE A 669 4.28 -34.67 5.04
C PHE A 669 3.51 -34.41 6.35
N GLY A 670 4.14 -33.73 7.31
CA GLY A 670 3.50 -33.36 8.57
C GLY A 670 2.33 -32.39 8.37
N SER A 671 2.47 -31.40 7.48
CA SER A 671 1.37 -30.48 7.18
C SER A 671 0.21 -31.19 6.50
N GLU A 672 0.47 -31.98 5.46
CA GLU A 672 -0.58 -32.63 4.65
C GLU A 672 -1.25 -33.82 5.34
N LYS A 673 -0.49 -34.65 6.06
CA LYS A 673 -1.00 -35.91 6.61
C LYS A 673 -1.39 -35.84 8.08
N ILE A 674 -0.94 -34.81 8.80
CA ILE A 674 -1.20 -34.65 10.24
C ILE A 674 -1.97 -33.36 10.49
N LEU A 675 -1.41 -32.21 10.12
CA LEU A 675 -1.95 -30.90 10.49
C LEU A 675 -3.28 -30.59 9.79
N ILE A 676 -3.37 -30.76 8.46
CA ILE A 676 -4.62 -30.52 7.71
C ILE A 676 -5.78 -31.40 8.24
N PRO A 677 -5.62 -32.73 8.40
CA PRO A 677 -6.67 -33.57 8.99
C PRO A 677 -7.03 -33.23 10.45
N LEU A 678 -6.08 -32.72 11.24
CA LEU A 678 -6.35 -32.27 12.61
C LEU A 678 -7.13 -30.96 12.64
N LEU A 679 -6.76 -30.00 11.79
CA LEU A 679 -7.45 -28.71 11.69
C LEU A 679 -8.87 -28.94 11.14
N SER A 680 -9.04 -29.75 10.10
CA SER A 680 -10.37 -30.04 9.56
C SER A 680 -11.30 -30.71 10.58
N ARG A 681 -10.76 -31.49 11.53
CA ARG A 681 -11.52 -32.03 12.66
C ARG A 681 -11.78 -31.03 13.78
N SER A 682 -10.85 -30.10 14.01
CA SER A 682 -10.94 -29.13 15.11
C SER A 682 -11.90 -27.98 14.82
N PHE A 683 -12.16 -27.71 13.53
CA PHE A 683 -13.08 -26.68 13.05
C PHE A 683 -14.38 -27.29 12.49
N MET A 684 -14.82 -28.45 13.00
CA MET A 684 -16.07 -29.11 12.56
C MET A 684 -17.35 -28.30 12.84
N ASP A 685 -17.28 -27.30 13.72
CA ASP A 685 -18.41 -26.41 14.02
C ASP A 685 -18.38 -25.10 13.21
N ASP A 686 -17.25 -24.77 12.58
CA ASP A 686 -17.12 -23.61 11.69
C ASP A 686 -17.64 -23.95 10.28
N ASP A 687 -18.03 -22.94 9.51
CA ASP A 687 -18.54 -23.09 8.14
C ASP A 687 -17.51 -23.75 7.20
N ASP A 688 -17.99 -24.39 6.13
CA ASP A 688 -17.13 -25.11 5.19
C ASP A 688 -16.15 -24.18 4.44
N GLU A 689 -16.44 -22.89 4.34
CA GLU A 689 -15.60 -21.88 3.68
C GLU A 689 -14.34 -21.59 4.53
N THR A 690 -14.52 -21.36 5.83
CA THR A 690 -13.44 -21.20 6.82
C THR A 690 -12.48 -22.40 6.80
N ARG A 691 -13.02 -23.62 6.70
CA ARG A 691 -12.20 -24.85 6.60
C ARG A 691 -11.39 -24.90 5.30
N GLN A 692 -11.96 -24.47 4.18
CA GLN A 692 -11.28 -24.45 2.89
C GLN A 692 -10.13 -23.42 2.86
N ILE A 693 -10.36 -22.22 3.40
CA ILE A 693 -9.34 -21.16 3.51
C ILE A 693 -8.12 -21.66 4.31
N LEU A 694 -8.39 -22.24 5.49
CA LEU A 694 -7.35 -22.76 6.38
C LEU A 694 -6.58 -23.93 5.75
N THR A 695 -7.27 -24.80 5.01
CA THR A 695 -6.64 -25.93 4.32
C THR A 695 -5.72 -25.46 3.20
N LYS A 696 -6.14 -24.46 2.41
CA LYS A 696 -5.32 -23.91 1.32
C LYS A 696 -4.08 -23.18 1.83
N LEU A 697 -4.13 -22.57 3.02
CA LEU A 697 -3.02 -21.80 3.60
C LEU A 697 -1.81 -22.67 3.90
N ILE A 698 -2.08 -23.93 4.24
CA ILE A 698 -1.10 -24.92 4.68
C ILE A 698 -0.84 -25.95 3.57
N SER A 699 -1.47 -25.78 2.39
CA SER A 699 -1.22 -26.61 1.22
C SER A 699 0.04 -26.17 0.49
N PHE A 700 0.95 -27.11 0.21
CA PHE A 700 2.18 -26.85 -0.54
C PHE A 700 2.07 -27.46 -1.93
N LYS A 701 2.22 -26.67 -2.99
CA LYS A 701 2.17 -27.17 -4.38
C LYS A 701 3.43 -28.01 -4.71
N GLY A 702 3.32 -29.33 -4.62
CA GLY A 702 4.17 -30.33 -5.29
C GLY A 702 5.68 -30.09 -5.23
N ALA A 703 6.35 -30.02 -6.41
CA ALA A 703 7.81 -29.98 -6.54
C ALA A 703 8.46 -28.61 -6.25
N SER A 704 7.68 -27.56 -6.00
CA SER A 704 8.15 -26.18 -5.80
C SER A 704 9.28 -26.03 -4.77
N PRO A 705 9.18 -26.61 -3.56
CA PRO A 705 10.24 -26.49 -2.53
C PRO A 705 11.57 -27.13 -2.98
N PHE A 706 11.53 -28.20 -3.76
CA PHE A 706 12.74 -28.90 -4.21
C PHE A 706 13.50 -28.14 -5.30
N ILE A 707 12.78 -27.46 -6.19
CA ILE A 707 13.37 -26.55 -7.18
C ILE A 707 14.08 -25.38 -6.47
N LEU A 708 13.42 -24.80 -5.46
CA LEU A 708 13.97 -23.71 -4.65
C LEU A 708 15.22 -24.15 -3.86
N ILE A 709 15.22 -25.37 -3.31
CA ILE A 709 16.42 -25.97 -2.70
C ILE A 709 17.56 -26.07 -3.70
N ALA A 710 17.28 -26.50 -4.94
CA ALA A 710 18.30 -26.62 -5.97
C ALA A 710 18.90 -25.25 -6.33
N LEU A 711 18.06 -24.23 -6.53
CA LEU A 711 18.49 -22.84 -6.81
C LEU A 711 19.32 -22.25 -5.66
N ALA A 712 18.84 -22.36 -4.42
CA ALA A 712 19.56 -21.89 -3.24
C ALA A 712 20.90 -22.61 -3.06
N SER A 713 20.93 -23.93 -3.32
CA SER A 713 22.16 -24.73 -3.26
C SER A 713 23.16 -24.33 -4.33
N LEU A 714 22.70 -23.96 -5.53
CA LEU A 714 23.53 -23.46 -6.62
C LEU A 714 24.15 -22.10 -6.25
N ALA A 715 23.35 -21.18 -5.72
CA ALA A 715 23.81 -19.88 -5.25
C ALA A 715 24.86 -20.01 -4.13
N ALA A 716 24.59 -20.87 -3.14
CA ALA A 716 25.53 -21.20 -2.08
C ALA A 716 26.83 -21.80 -2.66
N PHE A 717 26.73 -22.72 -3.63
CA PHE A 717 27.90 -23.31 -4.28
C PHE A 717 28.75 -22.26 -5.01
N ALA A 718 28.12 -21.37 -5.77
CA ALA A 718 28.80 -20.28 -6.47
C ALA A 718 29.52 -19.33 -5.49
N ALA A 719 28.83 -18.85 -4.45
CA ALA A 719 29.40 -17.99 -3.43
C ALA A 719 30.58 -18.65 -2.69
N GLY A 720 30.44 -19.95 -2.38
CA GLY A 720 31.50 -20.72 -1.75
C GLY A 720 32.73 -20.92 -2.64
N CYS A 721 32.52 -21.14 -3.94
CA CYS A 721 33.62 -21.22 -4.92
C CYS A 721 34.36 -19.89 -5.02
N VAL A 722 33.64 -18.78 -5.22
CA VAL A 722 34.23 -17.43 -5.29
C VAL A 722 35.06 -17.14 -4.04
N THR A 723 34.49 -17.40 -2.86
CA THR A 723 35.18 -17.18 -1.57
C THR A 723 36.45 -18.03 -1.47
N SER A 724 36.36 -19.32 -1.85
CA SER A 724 37.50 -20.23 -1.81
C SER A 724 38.64 -19.77 -2.72
N LEU A 725 38.30 -19.35 -3.94
CA LEU A 725 39.28 -18.91 -4.93
C LEU A 725 39.96 -17.59 -4.53
N ILE A 726 39.20 -16.64 -3.98
CA ILE A 726 39.74 -15.38 -3.47
C ILE A 726 40.74 -15.63 -2.33
N MET A 727 40.39 -16.53 -1.39
CA MET A 727 41.25 -16.83 -0.24
C MET A 727 42.52 -17.56 -0.64
N LEU A 728 42.44 -18.51 -1.57
CA LEU A 728 43.62 -19.19 -2.10
C LEU A 728 44.54 -18.21 -2.85
N ARG A 729 43.98 -17.32 -3.69
CA ARG A 729 44.77 -16.29 -4.39
C ARG A 729 45.45 -15.31 -3.44
N ALA A 730 44.86 -15.04 -2.29
CA ALA A 730 45.51 -14.24 -1.25
C ALA A 730 46.73 -14.96 -0.65
N GLN A 731 46.66 -16.28 -0.48
CA GLN A 731 47.76 -17.11 0.03
C GLN A 731 48.93 -17.26 -0.96
N ASP A 732 48.64 -17.33 -2.27
CA ASP A 732 49.66 -17.44 -3.33
C ASP A 732 50.74 -16.32 -3.28
N ASN A 733 50.44 -15.18 -2.63
CA ASN A 733 51.37 -14.06 -2.49
C ASN A 733 52.38 -14.21 -1.32
N GLU A 734 52.26 -15.23 -0.48
CA GLU A 734 53.17 -15.48 0.65
C GLU A 734 54.03 -16.73 0.41
N SER A 735 55.29 -16.72 0.88
CA SER A 735 56.20 -17.85 0.67
C SER A 735 55.69 -19.14 1.34
N LEU A 736 55.89 -20.30 0.70
CA LEU A 736 55.50 -21.60 1.28
C LEU A 736 56.11 -21.84 2.67
N ALA A 737 57.34 -21.36 2.90
CA ALA A 737 58.01 -21.47 4.20
C ALA A 737 57.29 -20.66 5.29
N ASP A 738 56.81 -19.46 4.98
CA ASP A 738 56.02 -18.64 5.91
C ASP A 738 54.66 -19.28 6.19
N GLN A 739 54.02 -19.84 5.16
CA GLN A 739 52.76 -20.57 5.31
C GLN A 739 52.89 -21.79 6.25
N ILE A 740 54.00 -22.53 6.18
CA ILE A 740 54.27 -23.71 7.02
C ILE A 740 54.66 -23.31 8.45
N ARG A 741 55.46 -22.24 8.62
CA ARG A 741 55.91 -21.77 9.95
C ARG A 741 54.77 -21.19 10.80
N GLY A 742 53.60 -20.94 10.20
CA GLY A 742 52.46 -20.39 10.92
C GLY A 742 52.71 -18.98 11.44
N SER A 743 53.62 -18.22 10.81
CA SER A 743 53.72 -16.78 11.05
C SER A 743 52.37 -16.13 10.75
N GLU A 744 52.00 -15.11 11.54
CA GLU A 744 50.81 -14.30 11.23
C GLU A 744 50.85 -13.92 9.76
N MET A 745 49.75 -14.18 9.05
CA MET A 745 49.62 -13.87 7.63
C MET A 745 49.99 -12.41 7.43
N LYS A 746 51.13 -12.15 6.75
CA LYS A 746 51.59 -10.80 6.44
C LYS A 746 50.70 -10.27 5.31
N LEU A 747 49.44 -10.05 5.62
CA LEU A 747 48.54 -9.26 4.81
C LEU A 747 49.07 -7.83 4.86
N ASP A 748 49.88 -7.48 3.86
CA ASP A 748 50.29 -6.12 3.60
C ASP A 748 49.05 -5.20 3.73
N THR A 749 49.15 -4.19 4.59
CA THR A 749 48.05 -3.36 5.11
C THR A 749 47.28 -2.62 4.01
N LYS A 750 47.78 -2.64 2.77
CA LYS A 750 47.09 -2.14 1.57
C LYS A 750 45.96 -3.06 1.07
N LYS A 751 45.98 -4.38 1.33
CA LYS A 751 45.07 -5.38 0.73
C LYS A 751 43.94 -5.89 1.65
N THR A 752 43.50 -5.08 2.62
CA THR A 752 42.26 -5.28 3.43
C THR A 752 40.95 -5.11 2.63
N HIS A 753 41.04 -5.27 1.31
CA HIS A 753 40.06 -4.94 0.31
C HIS A 753 38.93 -5.97 0.18
N ILE A 754 38.83 -7.09 0.90
CA ILE A 754 37.70 -8.02 0.60
C ILE A 754 36.43 -7.59 1.33
N LEU A 755 36.44 -7.53 2.66
CA LEU A 755 35.32 -6.94 3.41
C LEU A 755 35.19 -5.44 3.12
N ARG A 756 36.32 -4.73 3.03
CA ARG A 756 36.34 -3.34 2.60
C ARG A 756 35.82 -3.17 1.18
N ASN A 757 36.14 -4.01 0.19
CA ASN A 757 35.60 -3.85 -1.18
C ASN A 757 34.23 -4.45 -1.34
N SER A 758 33.79 -5.41 -0.53
CA SER A 758 32.39 -5.81 -0.52
C SER A 758 31.53 -4.70 0.09
N ILE A 759 31.99 -4.05 1.16
CA ILE A 759 31.33 -2.87 1.73
C ILE A 759 31.48 -1.65 0.82
N ILE A 760 32.65 -1.39 0.21
CA ILE A 760 32.85 -0.31 -0.78
C ILE A 760 32.12 -0.61 -2.09
N ALA A 761 31.92 -1.87 -2.49
CA ALA A 761 31.12 -2.21 -3.66
C ALA A 761 29.64 -2.02 -3.34
N ALA A 762 29.15 -2.49 -2.20
CA ALA A 762 27.77 -2.24 -1.78
C ALA A 762 27.50 -0.74 -1.55
N ALA A 763 28.38 -0.05 -0.83
CA ALA A 763 28.31 1.39 -0.63
C ALA A 763 28.57 2.16 -1.93
N GLY A 764 29.40 1.64 -2.83
CA GLY A 764 29.69 2.22 -4.14
C GLY A 764 28.50 2.09 -5.08
N ILE A 765 27.81 0.96 -5.09
CA ILE A 765 26.54 0.78 -5.81
C ILE A 765 25.48 1.73 -5.24
N ALA A 766 25.36 1.84 -3.91
CA ALA A 766 24.44 2.77 -3.28
C ALA A 766 24.78 4.24 -3.58
N VAL A 767 26.06 4.62 -3.54
CA VAL A 767 26.54 5.97 -3.87
C VAL A 767 26.36 6.27 -5.35
N LEU A 768 26.60 5.31 -6.25
CA LEU A 768 26.36 5.47 -7.68
C LEU A 768 24.87 5.59 -8.01
N ALA A 769 24.00 4.86 -7.31
CA ALA A 769 22.56 5.01 -7.44
C ALA A 769 22.10 6.40 -6.97
N VAL A 770 22.56 6.85 -5.79
CA VAL A 770 22.28 8.19 -5.27
C VAL A 770 22.83 9.30 -6.17
N ALA A 771 24.07 9.14 -6.68
CA ALA A 771 24.68 10.08 -7.60
C ALA A 771 23.98 10.10 -8.96
N GLY A 772 23.53 8.95 -9.46
CA GLY A 772 22.75 8.82 -10.69
C GLY A 772 21.40 9.52 -10.58
N LEU A 773 20.65 9.23 -9.51
CA LEU A 773 19.38 9.90 -9.18
C LEU A 773 19.57 11.42 -9.06
N ARG A 774 20.59 11.86 -8.33
CA ARG A 774 20.91 13.30 -8.20
C ARG A 774 21.29 13.94 -9.53
N THR A 775 22.10 13.26 -10.34
CA THR A 775 22.55 13.79 -11.64
C THR A 775 21.36 13.94 -12.58
N TYR A 776 20.47 12.93 -12.62
CA TYR A 776 19.22 12.99 -13.36
C TYR A 776 18.35 14.17 -12.89
N SER A 777 18.09 14.29 -11.59
CA SER A 777 17.36 15.42 -10.99
C SER A 777 17.89 16.79 -11.42
N VAL A 778 19.20 16.99 -11.34
CA VAL A 778 19.85 18.26 -11.70
C VAL A 778 19.75 18.54 -13.19
N ILE A 779 19.89 17.51 -14.04
CA ILE A 779 19.75 17.64 -15.49
C ILE A 779 18.31 17.97 -15.85
N SER A 780 17.33 17.25 -15.29
CA SER A 780 15.90 17.48 -15.51
C SER A 780 15.49 18.90 -15.08
N TYR A 781 15.94 19.37 -13.91
CA TYR A 781 15.69 20.75 -13.47
C TYR A 781 16.30 21.79 -14.41
N ARG A 782 17.56 21.61 -14.83
CA ARG A 782 18.24 22.53 -15.75
C ARG A 782 17.55 22.55 -17.11
N ASN A 783 17.09 21.41 -17.60
CA ASN A 783 16.37 21.32 -18.85
C ASN A 783 14.99 21.99 -18.72
N GLY A 784 14.23 21.71 -17.66
CA GLY A 784 12.95 22.35 -17.41
C GLY A 784 13.05 23.87 -17.31
N ARG A 785 14.04 24.38 -16.58
CA ARG A 785 14.28 25.81 -16.44
C ARG A 785 14.65 26.47 -17.78
N LYS A 786 15.45 25.80 -18.62
CA LYS A 786 15.79 26.30 -19.96
C LYS A 786 14.58 26.36 -20.88
N GLU A 787 13.67 25.39 -20.78
CA GLU A 787 12.42 25.40 -21.54
C GLU A 787 11.51 26.55 -21.08
N TYR A 788 11.43 26.80 -19.77
CA TYR A 788 10.68 27.94 -19.20
C TYR A 788 11.28 29.30 -19.60
N GLU A 789 12.62 29.40 -19.61
CA GLU A 789 13.35 30.58 -20.09
C GLU A 789 13.14 30.81 -21.59
N LYS A 790 13.21 29.75 -22.40
CA LYS A 790 12.96 29.82 -23.84
C LYS A 790 11.54 30.26 -24.17
N ALA A 791 10.57 29.85 -23.35
CA ALA A 791 9.18 30.26 -23.45
C ALA A 791 8.91 31.69 -22.93
N GLY A 792 9.91 32.38 -22.36
CA GLY A 792 9.81 33.77 -21.93
C GLY A 792 9.20 33.97 -20.53
N TYR A 793 9.01 32.92 -19.74
CA TYR A 793 8.37 32.98 -18.42
C TYR A 793 9.36 33.19 -17.25
N LEU A 794 10.64 33.40 -17.54
CA LEU A 794 11.70 33.48 -16.52
C LEU A 794 12.29 34.89 -16.42
N ASN A 795 12.13 35.53 -15.27
CA ASN A 795 12.79 36.77 -14.88
C ASN A 795 13.18 36.70 -13.41
N LEU A 796 14.44 36.37 -13.12
CA LEU A 796 14.89 36.10 -11.76
C LEU A 796 15.52 37.34 -11.13
N VAL A 797 14.94 37.75 -10.00
CA VAL A 797 15.40 38.88 -9.19
C VAL A 797 15.75 38.41 -7.78
N ASP A 798 16.62 39.15 -7.09
CA ASP A 798 16.91 38.84 -5.68
C ASP A 798 15.70 39.22 -4.81
N SER A 799 15.26 38.31 -3.95
CA SER A 799 14.25 38.59 -2.92
C SER A 799 14.66 37.93 -1.61
N ASN A 800 15.07 38.75 -0.64
CA ASN A 800 15.33 38.36 0.74
C ASN A 800 16.18 37.07 0.91
N GLY A 801 17.17 36.85 0.06
CA GLY A 801 18.13 35.73 0.17
C GLY A 801 17.83 34.51 -0.71
N PHE A 802 16.85 34.58 -1.61
CA PHE A 802 16.68 33.63 -2.72
C PHE A 802 16.38 34.39 -4.02
N ARG A 803 16.50 33.73 -5.18
CA ARG A 803 16.10 34.32 -6.46
C ARG A 803 14.63 34.00 -6.73
N MET A 804 13.81 35.04 -6.77
CA MET A 804 12.39 34.98 -7.08
C MET A 804 12.18 35.18 -8.58
N ASN A 805 11.35 34.33 -9.19
CA ASN A 805 10.85 34.56 -10.54
C ASN A 805 9.72 35.58 -10.48
N VAL A 806 9.85 36.69 -11.20
CA VAL A 806 8.84 37.75 -11.30
C VAL A 806 8.53 37.98 -12.76
N TYR A 807 7.61 37.19 -13.29
CA TYR A 807 7.18 37.27 -14.68
C TYR A 807 6.21 38.44 -14.87
N SER A 808 6.26 39.11 -16.02
CA SER A 808 5.31 40.19 -16.35
C SER A 808 4.84 40.11 -17.79
N THR A 809 3.60 40.55 -18.04
CA THR A 809 2.97 40.61 -19.36
C THR A 809 1.96 41.76 -19.43
N GLY A 810 1.42 42.04 -20.61
CA GLY A 810 0.50 43.16 -20.87
C GLY A 810 1.24 44.45 -21.24
N ALA A 811 0.62 45.60 -20.97
CA ALA A 811 1.16 46.90 -21.32
C ALA A 811 2.41 47.24 -20.47
N GLU A 812 3.44 47.83 -21.08
CA GLU A 812 4.71 48.19 -20.40
C GLU A 812 4.51 49.32 -19.37
N HIS A 813 3.48 50.14 -19.55
CA HIS A 813 3.00 51.18 -18.62
C HIS A 813 1.47 51.16 -18.61
N GLY A 814 0.90 50.04 -18.14
CA GLY A 814 -0.54 49.91 -18.00
C GLY A 814 -1.09 50.89 -16.96
N LYS A 815 -2.40 51.13 -17.03
CA LYS A 815 -3.09 52.00 -16.08
C LYS A 815 -2.96 51.50 -14.64
N HIS A 816 -3.11 50.19 -14.47
CA HIS A 816 -2.92 49.51 -13.19
C HIS A 816 -1.82 48.44 -13.29
N THR A 817 -1.09 48.23 -12.20
CA THR A 817 -0.19 47.09 -12.02
C THR A 817 -0.90 46.02 -11.21
N ILE A 818 -1.33 44.95 -11.89
CA ILE A 818 -2.08 43.83 -11.30
C ILE A 818 -1.10 42.73 -10.91
N VAL A 819 -1.03 42.40 -9.62
CA VAL A 819 -0.13 41.39 -9.07
C VAL A 819 -0.88 40.07 -8.87
N GLY A 820 -0.63 39.09 -9.74
CA GLY A 820 -1.19 37.74 -9.64
C GLY A 820 -0.47 36.90 -8.57
N MET A 821 -1.17 36.58 -7.48
CA MET A 821 -0.61 35.83 -6.36
C MET A 821 -1.13 34.39 -6.35
N ALA A 822 -0.23 33.42 -6.53
CA ALA A 822 -0.58 32.01 -6.69
C ALA A 822 -1.01 31.33 -5.37
N GLY A 823 -2.10 30.56 -5.44
CA GLY A 823 -2.61 29.72 -4.37
C GLY A 823 -1.67 28.56 -3.97
N MET A 824 -2.10 27.73 -3.03
CA MET A 824 -1.32 26.58 -2.59
C MET A 824 -1.28 25.50 -3.70
N GLY A 825 -0.08 25.02 -4.07
CA GLY A 825 0.07 23.99 -5.11
C GLY A 825 0.07 24.52 -6.55
N VAL A 826 -0.21 25.80 -6.76
CA VAL A 826 -0.29 26.43 -8.09
C VAL A 826 1.09 26.88 -8.59
N GLN A 827 1.81 26.00 -9.29
CA GLN A 827 3.23 26.20 -9.66
C GLN A 827 3.47 27.01 -10.94
N ALA A 828 2.44 27.21 -11.78
CA ALA A 828 2.54 27.86 -13.09
C ALA A 828 1.41 28.87 -13.31
N TYR A 829 1.17 29.72 -12.30
CA TYR A 829 0.04 30.65 -12.31
C TYR A 829 -0.07 31.55 -13.55
N PRO A 830 1.01 32.16 -14.09
CA PRO A 830 0.90 32.98 -15.30
C PRO A 830 0.48 32.19 -16.55
N ILE A 831 0.75 30.88 -16.59
CA ILE A 831 0.31 30.00 -17.70
C ILE A 831 -1.17 29.67 -17.52
N LEU A 832 -1.61 29.38 -16.29
CA LEU A 832 -3.02 29.14 -16.01
C LEU A 832 -3.87 30.37 -16.37
N THR A 833 -3.43 31.57 -15.99
CA THR A 833 -4.19 32.80 -16.27
C THR A 833 -3.95 33.38 -17.66
N LYS A 834 -3.23 32.69 -18.57
CA LYS A 834 -2.82 33.28 -19.86
C LYS A 834 -3.99 33.87 -20.66
N GLN A 835 -5.10 33.15 -20.80
CA GLN A 835 -6.29 33.61 -21.52
C GLN A 835 -6.89 34.88 -20.89
N LEU A 836 -6.89 34.97 -19.56
CA LEU A 836 -7.30 36.16 -18.82
C LEU A 836 -6.29 37.32 -19.04
N ASN A 837 -4.99 37.02 -19.05
CA ASN A 837 -3.91 37.98 -19.25
C ASN A 837 -3.99 38.64 -20.63
N GLU A 838 -4.36 37.90 -21.67
CA GLU A 838 -4.52 38.43 -23.03
C GLU A 838 -5.64 39.48 -23.14
N GLN A 839 -6.66 39.39 -22.29
CA GLN A 839 -7.77 40.35 -22.24
C GLN A 839 -7.43 41.55 -21.33
N LEU A 840 -6.96 41.29 -20.10
CA LEU A 840 -6.63 42.33 -19.12
C LEU A 840 -5.38 43.14 -19.48
N GLY A 841 -4.41 42.49 -20.12
CA GLY A 841 -3.10 43.06 -20.45
C GLY A 841 -3.13 44.13 -21.55
N ARG A 842 -4.29 44.38 -22.17
CA ARG A 842 -4.45 45.44 -23.18
C ARG A 842 -4.30 46.84 -22.59
N GLU A 843 -4.80 47.05 -21.38
CA GLU A 843 -4.77 48.33 -20.68
C GLU A 843 -3.92 48.30 -19.41
N ASN A 844 -3.60 47.10 -18.89
CA ASN A 844 -2.94 46.92 -17.60
C ASN A 844 -1.61 46.18 -17.72
N THR A 845 -0.75 46.37 -16.71
CA THR A 845 0.47 45.59 -16.52
C THR A 845 0.17 44.45 -15.56
N LEU A 846 0.42 43.21 -15.95
CA LEU A 846 0.21 42.02 -15.11
C LEU A 846 1.55 41.47 -14.65
N VAL A 847 1.71 41.21 -13.35
CA VAL A 847 2.95 40.75 -12.74
C VAL A 847 2.70 39.52 -11.86
N TYR A 848 3.50 38.49 -12.02
CA TYR A 848 3.38 37.18 -11.36
C TYR A 848 4.67 36.86 -10.61
N PRO A 849 4.76 37.22 -9.34
CA PRO A 849 5.85 36.76 -8.49
C PRO A 849 5.60 35.32 -8.00
N ASP A 850 6.50 34.41 -8.35
CA ASP A 850 6.51 33.04 -7.81
C ASP A 850 7.25 33.05 -6.47
N ARG A 851 6.53 32.84 -5.36
CA ARG A 851 7.13 32.75 -4.01
C ARG A 851 8.18 31.63 -3.90
N ALA A 852 8.92 31.60 -2.79
CA ALA A 852 9.98 30.62 -2.59
C ALA A 852 9.49 29.19 -2.83
N GLY A 853 10.25 28.43 -3.63
CA GLY A 853 9.92 27.05 -3.96
C GLY A 853 8.71 26.86 -4.89
N TYR A 854 8.14 27.94 -5.44
CA TYR A 854 7.15 27.89 -6.50
C TYR A 854 7.77 28.05 -7.90
N GLY A 855 7.23 27.34 -8.88
CA GLY A 855 7.68 27.39 -10.27
C GLY A 855 9.19 27.18 -10.41
N PHE A 856 9.88 28.18 -10.95
CA PHE A 856 11.34 28.19 -11.08
C PHE A 856 12.07 29.16 -10.13
N SER A 857 11.36 29.71 -9.13
CA SER A 857 12.00 30.39 -8.00
C SER A 857 12.91 29.43 -7.23
N ASP A 858 13.98 29.98 -6.66
CA ASP A 858 14.82 29.22 -5.74
C ASP A 858 14.01 28.88 -4.46
N ASP A 859 14.40 27.80 -3.80
CA ASP A 859 13.78 27.40 -2.52
C ASP A 859 14.34 28.27 -1.39
N SER A 860 13.59 28.39 -0.29
CA SER A 860 13.99 29.14 0.91
C SER A 860 13.90 28.26 2.14
N TYR A 861 14.92 28.34 3.00
CA TYR A 861 14.94 27.66 4.30
C TYR A 861 14.44 28.55 5.44
N LYS A 862 14.02 29.78 5.14
CA LYS A 862 13.35 30.64 6.11
C LYS A 862 11.94 30.14 6.35
N GLU A 863 11.47 30.35 7.56
CA GLU A 863 10.09 30.06 7.94
C GLU A 863 9.12 30.90 7.09
N GLN A 864 8.24 30.24 6.34
CA GLN A 864 7.36 30.87 5.35
C GLN A 864 5.98 31.21 5.95
N ASN A 865 5.97 32.08 6.97
CA ASN A 865 4.74 32.67 7.51
C ASN A 865 4.23 33.82 6.62
N VAL A 866 3.01 34.29 6.90
CA VAL A 866 2.32 35.34 6.14
C VAL A 866 3.15 36.62 6.01
N GLU A 867 3.87 37.03 7.06
CA GLU A 867 4.73 38.20 7.06
C GLU A 867 5.93 38.03 6.11
N GLN A 868 6.64 36.91 6.23
CA GLN A 868 7.83 36.64 5.42
C GLN A 868 7.49 36.55 3.93
N VAL A 869 6.37 35.90 3.57
CA VAL A 869 5.94 35.76 2.17
C VAL A 869 5.56 37.12 1.58
N VAL A 870 4.87 37.98 2.32
CA VAL A 870 4.53 39.34 1.87
C VAL A 870 5.79 40.21 1.71
N GLU A 871 6.75 40.14 2.63
CA GLU A 871 8.03 40.83 2.47
C GLU A 871 8.84 40.32 1.27
N ASP A 872 8.76 39.02 0.96
CA ASP A 872 9.41 38.44 -0.21
C ASP A 872 8.74 38.95 -1.51
N TYR A 873 7.42 39.09 -1.54
CA TYR A 873 6.72 39.72 -2.66
C TYR A 873 7.11 41.18 -2.84
N ARG A 874 7.10 41.98 -1.77
CA ARG A 874 7.46 43.41 -1.80
C ARG A 874 8.88 43.63 -2.32
N THR A 875 9.86 42.89 -1.78
CA THR A 875 11.25 42.99 -2.24
C THR A 875 11.40 42.51 -3.69
N GLY A 876 10.75 41.41 -4.06
CA GLY A 876 10.81 40.85 -5.42
C GLY A 876 10.25 41.83 -6.46
N LEU A 877 9.05 42.37 -6.24
CA LEU A 877 8.42 43.33 -7.15
C LEU A 877 9.25 44.61 -7.32
N LYS A 878 9.74 45.17 -6.21
CA LYS A 878 10.60 46.36 -6.24
C LYS A 878 11.88 46.12 -7.02
N ASN A 879 12.55 44.98 -6.81
CA ASN A 879 13.78 44.65 -7.52
C ASN A 879 13.53 44.27 -8.99
N ALA A 880 12.31 43.86 -9.34
CA ALA A 880 11.86 43.68 -10.71
C ALA A 880 11.47 45.01 -11.40
N GLY A 881 11.40 46.12 -10.67
CA GLY A 881 11.13 47.45 -11.21
C GLY A 881 9.66 47.88 -11.19
N PHE A 882 8.80 47.17 -10.45
CA PHE A 882 7.38 47.55 -10.29
C PHE A 882 7.20 48.35 -9.00
N GLU A 883 6.58 49.51 -9.08
CA GLU A 883 6.32 50.40 -7.93
C GLU A 883 4.84 50.38 -7.54
N ALA A 884 4.57 50.51 -6.24
CA ALA A 884 3.23 50.66 -5.67
C ALA A 884 2.57 51.98 -6.12
N PRO A 885 1.23 52.08 -6.12
CA PRO A 885 0.26 51.12 -5.59
C PRO A 885 -0.07 49.97 -6.56
N TYR A 886 -0.46 48.81 -6.01
CA TYR A 886 -0.75 47.59 -6.77
C TYR A 886 -2.22 47.17 -6.64
N VAL A 887 -2.79 46.62 -7.71
CA VAL A 887 -4.02 45.82 -7.64
C VAL A 887 -3.63 44.38 -7.33
N LEU A 888 -3.96 43.88 -6.14
CA LEU A 888 -3.62 42.51 -5.76
C LEU A 888 -4.66 41.54 -6.33
N MET A 889 -4.23 40.48 -6.99
CA MET A 889 -5.09 39.43 -7.54
C MET A 889 -4.75 38.06 -6.92
N PRO A 890 -5.13 37.81 -5.65
CA PRO A 890 -4.89 36.53 -4.99
C PRO A 890 -5.82 35.43 -5.49
N HIS A 891 -5.28 34.22 -5.65
CA HIS A 891 -6.05 33.00 -5.86
C HIS A 891 -6.00 32.07 -4.64
N SER A 892 -7.15 31.49 -4.26
CA SER A 892 -7.24 30.46 -3.21
C SER A 892 -6.50 30.88 -1.92
N TRP A 893 -5.47 30.12 -1.52
CA TRP A 893 -4.64 30.40 -0.34
C TRP A 893 -3.91 31.75 -0.37
N ALA A 894 -3.71 32.38 -1.52
CA ALA A 894 -3.01 33.66 -1.57
C ALA A 894 -3.76 34.81 -0.88
N SER A 895 -5.03 34.59 -0.54
CA SER A 895 -5.90 35.52 0.17
C SER A 895 -5.34 35.95 1.52
N TYR A 896 -4.69 35.05 2.26
CA TYR A 896 -4.05 35.38 3.54
C TYR A 896 -2.97 36.45 3.38
N TYR A 897 -2.15 36.34 2.32
CA TYR A 897 -1.10 37.30 2.03
C TYR A 897 -1.69 38.64 1.60
N ALA A 898 -2.75 38.64 0.77
CA ALA A 898 -3.42 39.87 0.36
C ALA A 898 -4.06 40.62 1.54
N PHE A 899 -4.77 39.92 2.42
CA PHE A 899 -5.35 40.51 3.64
C PHE A 899 -4.26 41.08 4.57
N TYR A 900 -3.16 40.35 4.76
CA TYR A 900 -2.03 40.83 5.56
C TYR A 900 -1.39 42.07 4.93
N TRP A 901 -1.17 42.06 3.61
CA TRP A 901 -0.56 43.16 2.88
C TRP A 901 -1.43 44.42 2.97
N GLU A 902 -2.73 44.30 2.71
CA GLU A 902 -3.68 45.40 2.83
C GLU A 902 -3.68 46.03 4.22
N ASN A 903 -3.77 45.20 5.26
CA ASN A 903 -3.87 45.72 6.63
C ASN A 903 -2.55 46.31 7.15
N LYS A 904 -1.40 45.83 6.65
CA LYS A 904 -0.08 46.25 7.12
C LYS A 904 0.50 47.40 6.29
N TYR A 905 0.26 47.39 4.99
CA TYR A 905 0.79 48.34 4.00
C TYR A 905 -0.33 48.85 3.09
N PRO A 906 -1.37 49.52 3.64
CA PRO A 906 -2.55 49.95 2.88
C PRO A 906 -2.19 50.94 1.75
N ASP A 907 -1.18 51.77 1.95
CA ASP A 907 -0.72 52.75 0.94
C ASP A 907 -0.12 52.08 -0.32
N GLU A 908 0.19 50.78 -0.25
CA GLU A 908 0.70 50.00 -1.38
C GLU A 908 -0.38 49.25 -2.16
N VAL A 909 -1.63 49.22 -1.66
CA VAL A 909 -2.72 48.43 -2.23
C VAL A 909 -3.80 49.37 -2.77
N GLU A 910 -3.96 49.37 -4.10
CA GLU A 910 -4.96 50.15 -4.82
C GLU A 910 -6.35 49.49 -4.73
N ALA A 911 -6.42 48.18 -5.01
CA ALA A 911 -7.62 47.37 -4.97
C ALA A 911 -7.25 45.88 -4.84
N ILE A 912 -8.23 45.02 -4.52
CA ILE A 912 -8.02 43.56 -4.43
C ILE A 912 -9.06 42.80 -5.23
N ILE A 913 -8.62 41.86 -6.06
CA ILE A 913 -9.44 40.97 -6.88
C ILE A 913 -9.23 39.53 -6.43
N PHE A 914 -10.12 39.05 -5.56
CA PHE A 914 -10.09 37.68 -5.04
C PHE A 914 -10.60 36.69 -6.09
N MET A 915 -9.72 35.78 -6.53
CA MET A 915 -10.01 34.72 -7.48
C MET A 915 -10.29 33.40 -6.74
N ASP A 916 -11.56 33.08 -6.53
CA ASP A 916 -12.04 31.87 -5.82
C ASP A 916 -11.27 31.57 -4.53
N CYS A 917 -11.44 32.48 -3.58
CA CYS A 917 -10.54 32.65 -2.46
C CYS A 917 -10.96 31.92 -1.19
N THR A 918 -9.97 31.56 -0.36
CA THR A 918 -10.22 31.02 0.97
C THR A 918 -10.85 32.11 1.86
N TRP A 919 -12.12 31.92 2.22
CA TRP A 919 -12.88 32.78 3.14
C TRP A 919 -12.71 32.29 4.58
N LEU A 920 -12.76 33.21 5.56
CA LEU A 920 -12.38 32.96 6.95
C LEU A 920 -13.60 33.06 7.90
N PRO A 921 -14.34 31.96 8.16
CA PRO A 921 -15.47 32.03 9.08
C PRO A 921 -15.01 32.30 10.52
N LYS A 922 -15.74 33.16 11.23
CA LYS A 922 -15.51 33.49 12.66
C LYS A 922 -15.85 32.35 13.64
N ASN A 923 -16.16 31.15 13.16
CA ASN A 923 -16.86 30.11 13.92
C ASN A 923 -15.94 28.93 14.26
N GLU A 924 -16.18 28.25 15.38
CA GLU A 924 -15.38 27.12 15.91
C GLU A 924 -15.27 25.88 15.00
N MET A 925 -15.97 25.85 13.87
CA MET A 925 -16.08 24.67 12.98
C MET A 925 -14.73 24.22 12.39
N TRP A 926 -13.76 25.14 12.24
CA TRP A 926 -12.41 24.79 11.79
C TRP A 926 -11.54 24.13 12.86
N ARG A 927 -11.85 24.28 14.16
CA ARG A 927 -11.12 23.57 15.25
C ARG A 927 -11.25 22.04 15.16
N PHE A 928 -12.27 21.55 14.44
CA PHE A 928 -12.44 20.12 14.20
C PHE A 928 -11.42 19.54 13.20
N PHE A 929 -10.76 20.39 12.39
CA PHE A 929 -9.78 19.96 11.40
C PHE A 929 -8.32 20.27 11.76
N THR A 930 -8.02 21.13 12.75
CA THR A 930 -6.67 21.75 12.81
C THR A 930 -5.80 21.64 14.06
N ALA A 931 -6.22 21.11 15.23
CA ALA A 931 -5.31 21.17 16.40
C ALA A 931 -4.57 19.85 16.76
N ASP A 932 -5.23 18.69 16.68
CA ASP A 932 -4.67 17.45 17.26
C ASP A 932 -3.93 16.53 16.27
N ASN A 933 -4.02 16.82 14.96
CA ASN A 933 -3.48 15.97 13.88
C ASN A 933 -2.36 16.62 13.05
N TYR A 934 -2.02 17.90 13.28
CA TYR A 934 -0.91 18.53 12.56
C TYR A 934 0.45 18.20 13.19
N PRO A 935 1.48 17.89 12.38
CA PRO A 935 2.82 17.67 12.90
C PRO A 935 3.33 18.93 13.61
N SER A 936 3.96 18.78 14.78
CA SER A 936 4.59 19.92 15.47
C SER A 936 5.59 20.63 14.55
N MET A 937 5.98 21.88 14.83
CA MET A 937 7.04 22.58 14.07
C MET A 937 8.37 21.77 13.97
N ALA A 938 8.61 20.86 14.92
CA ALA A 938 9.73 19.92 14.87
C ALA A 938 9.48 18.78 13.87
N ASP A 939 8.26 18.24 13.82
CA ASP A 939 7.83 17.24 12.83
C ASP A 939 7.77 17.83 11.42
N ALA A 940 7.42 19.11 11.32
CA ALA A 940 7.49 19.91 10.11
C ALA A 940 8.91 20.01 9.56
N ARG A 941 9.87 20.37 10.42
CA ARG A 941 11.30 20.37 10.07
C ARG A 941 11.81 18.97 9.72
N SER A 942 11.24 17.94 10.34
CA SER A 942 11.56 16.54 10.05
C SER A 942 10.98 16.08 8.69
N ALA A 943 9.75 16.46 8.39
CA ALA A 943 9.09 16.26 7.10
C ALA A 943 9.83 17.04 6.00
N ALA A 944 10.12 18.33 6.21
CA ALA A 944 10.93 19.14 5.32
C ALA A 944 12.32 18.54 5.07
N ARG A 945 12.97 17.93 6.06
CA ARG A 945 14.25 17.20 5.86
C ARG A 945 14.08 15.91 5.03
N ARG A 946 12.95 15.19 5.21
CA ARG A 946 12.62 13.97 4.45
C ARG A 946 12.24 14.29 3.00
N LEU A 947 11.40 15.31 2.81
CA LEU A 947 10.99 15.82 1.50
C LEU A 947 12.17 16.50 0.79
N PHE A 948 13.02 17.24 1.52
CA PHE A 948 14.30 17.70 0.99
C PHE A 948 15.14 16.54 0.47
N LEU A 949 15.26 15.42 1.19
CA LEU A 949 16.02 14.26 0.68
C LEU A 949 15.36 13.65 -0.58
N ARG A 950 14.03 13.57 -0.60
CA ARG A 950 13.23 13.09 -1.75
C ARG A 950 13.43 13.96 -3.00
N THR A 951 13.28 15.27 -2.85
CA THR A 951 13.47 16.27 -3.91
C THR A 951 14.94 16.45 -4.29
N TRP A 952 15.86 16.36 -3.32
CA TRP A 952 17.30 16.39 -3.55
C TRP A 952 17.74 15.18 -4.38
N LEU A 953 17.20 14.00 -4.13
CA LEU A 953 17.42 12.80 -4.95
C LEU A 953 16.64 12.84 -6.28
N GLY A 954 15.69 13.76 -6.47
CA GLY A 954 14.83 13.80 -7.65
C GLY A 954 13.90 12.60 -7.77
N LEU A 955 13.40 12.10 -6.64
CA LEU A 955 12.39 11.04 -6.67
C LEU A 955 11.03 11.60 -7.14
N ASP A 956 10.81 12.90 -7.01
CA ASP A 956 9.59 13.59 -7.48
C ASP A 956 9.43 13.55 -9.00
N THR A 957 10.53 13.46 -9.77
CA THR A 957 10.45 13.31 -11.24
C THR A 957 9.99 11.93 -11.68
N PHE A 958 9.89 10.96 -10.77
CA PHE A 958 9.30 9.66 -11.03
C PHE A 958 7.85 9.57 -10.52
N SER A 959 7.42 10.51 -9.69
CA SER A 959 6.02 10.64 -9.27
C SER A 959 5.30 11.61 -10.20
N SER A 960 5.05 11.18 -11.43
CA SER A 960 3.96 11.69 -12.27
C SER A 960 3.89 10.87 -13.55
N ASP A 961 3.13 9.78 -13.50
CA ASP A 961 1.91 9.71 -14.30
C ASP A 961 0.86 9.23 -13.30
N SER A 962 0.06 10.15 -12.75
CA SER A 962 -1.29 9.75 -12.35
C SER A 962 -2.00 9.23 -13.60
N ASP A 963 -2.96 8.33 -13.41
CA ASP A 963 -3.67 7.60 -14.46
C ASP A 963 -4.02 8.48 -15.67
N PRO A 964 -4.08 7.93 -16.90
CA PRO A 964 -4.63 8.64 -18.07
C PRO A 964 -6.04 9.22 -17.83
N GLU A 965 -6.79 8.70 -16.85
CA GLU A 965 -8.10 9.19 -16.40
C GLU A 965 -8.07 10.44 -15.52
N ASP A 966 -6.94 10.73 -14.86
CA ASP A 966 -6.69 12.04 -14.26
C ASP A 966 -6.31 12.99 -15.40
N ILE A 967 -7.30 13.33 -16.24
CA ILE A 967 -7.14 14.36 -17.25
C ILE A 967 -6.76 15.61 -16.49
N ALA A 968 -5.48 15.98 -16.60
CA ALA A 968 -4.97 17.24 -16.08
C ALA A 968 -5.96 18.33 -16.49
N HIS A 969 -6.78 18.80 -15.54
CA HIS A 969 -7.88 19.69 -15.84
C HIS A 969 -7.34 20.89 -16.65
N GLY A 970 -8.06 21.26 -17.70
CA GLY A 970 -7.71 22.28 -18.67
C GLY A 970 -6.98 21.81 -19.93
N ARG A 971 -6.93 20.51 -20.29
CA ARG A 971 -6.32 20.08 -21.57
C ARG A 971 -6.96 20.76 -22.79
N SER A 972 -8.27 21.04 -22.75
CA SER A 972 -8.96 21.79 -23.80
C SER A 972 -8.57 23.28 -23.86
N LEU A 973 -8.01 23.82 -22.76
CA LEU A 973 -7.67 25.23 -22.62
C LEU A 973 -6.23 25.55 -23.01
N PHE A 974 -5.33 24.57 -22.88
CA PHE A 974 -3.89 24.79 -23.03
C PHE A 974 -3.30 23.96 -24.17
N THR A 975 -2.38 24.56 -24.90
CA THR A 975 -1.57 23.88 -25.92
C THR A 975 -0.68 22.78 -25.31
N GLU A 976 -0.15 21.88 -26.14
CA GLU A 976 0.82 20.87 -25.71
C GLU A 976 2.07 21.50 -25.07
N GLU A 977 2.53 22.64 -25.61
CA GLU A 977 3.69 23.36 -25.09
C GLU A 977 3.40 23.94 -23.69
N GLU A 978 2.23 24.55 -23.48
CA GLU A 978 1.81 25.07 -22.18
C GLU A 978 1.61 23.95 -21.15
N THR A 979 1.01 22.84 -21.58
CA THR A 979 0.85 21.64 -20.74
C THR A 979 2.22 21.09 -20.31
N LYS A 980 3.18 21.04 -21.22
CA LYS A 980 4.57 20.67 -20.91
C LYS A 980 5.20 21.64 -19.90
N LEU A 981 5.03 22.96 -20.08
CA LEU A 981 5.56 23.96 -19.16
C LEU A 981 4.93 23.87 -17.77
N ARG A 982 3.61 23.65 -17.68
CA ARG A 982 2.88 23.40 -16.42
C ARG A 982 3.46 22.19 -15.68
N ARG A 983 3.68 21.06 -16.37
CA ARG A 983 4.30 19.86 -15.79
C ARG A 983 5.72 20.13 -15.30
N LEU A 984 6.52 20.86 -16.09
CA LEU A 984 7.89 21.21 -15.71
C LEU A 984 7.94 22.07 -14.44
N ALA A 985 7.06 23.07 -14.32
CA ALA A 985 6.92 23.88 -13.10
C ALA A 985 6.36 23.06 -11.92
N GLY A 986 5.43 22.13 -12.18
CA GLY A 986 4.82 21.23 -11.20
C GLY A 986 5.79 20.23 -10.56
N SER A 987 6.90 19.89 -11.23
CA SER A 987 7.90 18.91 -10.76
C SER A 987 8.60 19.25 -9.43
N ARG A 988 8.31 20.43 -8.84
CA ARG A 988 8.84 20.92 -7.55
C ARG A 988 7.78 21.17 -6.48
N GLN A 989 6.59 20.60 -6.60
CA GLN A 989 5.47 20.81 -5.68
C GLN A 989 5.82 20.58 -4.19
N PHE A 990 6.88 19.82 -3.89
CA PHE A 990 7.32 19.47 -2.54
C PHE A 990 8.62 20.18 -2.07
N SER A 991 8.66 21.52 -2.09
CA SER A 991 9.79 22.32 -1.60
C SER A 991 9.79 22.54 -0.06
N ALA A 992 10.93 22.95 0.51
CA ALA A 992 10.99 23.29 1.94
C ALA A 992 10.11 24.49 2.29
N ALA A 993 10.05 25.49 1.40
CA ALA A 993 9.19 26.65 1.54
C ALA A 993 7.69 26.27 1.52
N ASN A 994 7.25 25.43 0.56
CA ASN A 994 5.84 25.00 0.46
C ASN A 994 5.38 24.28 1.73
N LEU A 995 6.21 23.38 2.25
CA LEU A 995 5.93 22.65 3.48
C LEU A 995 5.91 23.58 4.69
N SER A 996 6.84 24.55 4.75
CA SER A 996 6.84 25.53 5.82
C SER A 996 5.53 26.32 5.86
N SER A 997 5.00 26.76 4.71
CA SER A 997 3.71 27.44 4.64
C SER A 997 2.55 26.54 5.05
N LEU A 998 2.53 25.27 4.62
CA LEU A 998 1.49 24.31 5.00
C LEU A 998 1.46 24.05 6.51
N LEU A 999 2.60 24.11 7.19
CA LEU A 999 2.70 23.80 8.62
C LEU A 999 2.45 25.01 9.52
N LEU A 1000 2.45 26.21 8.95
CA LEU A 1000 2.13 27.47 9.61
C LEU A 1000 0.69 27.91 9.33
N GLU A 1001 -0.08 27.07 8.66
CA GLU A 1001 -1.45 27.33 8.19
C GLU A 1001 -2.34 27.94 9.29
N GLU A 1002 -2.44 27.27 10.43
CA GLU A 1002 -3.25 27.72 11.56
C GLU A 1002 -2.73 29.04 12.13
N GLN A 1003 -1.41 29.18 12.28
CA GLN A 1003 -0.80 30.40 12.81
C GLN A 1003 -1.02 31.61 11.89
N ASP A 1004 -0.86 31.42 10.58
CA ASP A 1004 -1.11 32.46 9.57
C ASP A 1004 -2.60 32.83 9.54
N THR A 1005 -3.49 31.84 9.60
CA THR A 1005 -4.94 32.04 9.71
C THR A 1005 -5.30 32.89 10.92
N LEU A 1006 -4.79 32.55 12.11
CA LEU A 1006 -5.02 33.30 13.34
C LEU A 1006 -4.42 34.71 13.27
N THR A 1007 -3.24 34.85 12.68
CA THR A 1007 -2.57 36.14 12.49
C THR A 1007 -3.41 37.06 11.61
N VAL A 1008 -3.87 36.57 10.46
CA VAL A 1008 -4.73 37.33 9.55
C VAL A 1008 -6.08 37.65 10.19
N LEU A 1009 -6.74 36.68 10.82
CA LEU A 1009 -8.00 36.90 11.55
C LEU A 1009 -7.89 37.99 12.63
N SER A 1010 -6.75 38.08 13.32
CA SER A 1010 -6.51 39.10 14.36
C SER A 1010 -6.34 40.52 13.79
N LEU A 1011 -5.95 40.62 12.52
CA LEU A 1011 -5.72 41.87 11.81
C LEU A 1011 -6.94 42.32 11.01
N LEU A 1012 -7.83 41.39 10.65
CA LEU A 1012 -8.95 41.61 9.74
C LEU A 1012 -9.95 42.64 10.29
N LYS A 1013 -10.01 43.78 9.62
CA LYS A 1013 -10.94 44.88 9.91
C LYS A 1013 -11.61 45.32 8.60
N PRO A 1014 -12.83 45.88 8.65
CA PRO A 1014 -13.42 46.51 7.48
C PRO A 1014 -12.51 47.64 6.97
N THR A 1015 -12.20 47.64 5.68
CA THR A 1015 -11.36 48.66 5.01
C THR A 1015 -12.11 49.30 3.84
N ASP A 1016 -11.73 50.53 3.49
CA ASP A 1016 -12.31 51.26 2.34
C ASP A 1016 -11.68 50.87 0.99
N THR A 1017 -10.62 50.04 0.99
CA THR A 1017 -9.99 49.51 -0.23
C THR A 1017 -11.05 48.82 -1.09
N PRO A 1018 -11.22 49.18 -2.37
CA PRO A 1018 -12.14 48.49 -3.28
C PRO A 1018 -11.77 47.02 -3.43
N LYS A 1019 -12.76 46.12 -3.29
CA LYS A 1019 -12.57 44.67 -3.44
C LYS A 1019 -13.60 44.07 -4.39
N LEU A 1020 -13.14 43.13 -5.22
CA LEU A 1020 -13.96 42.28 -6.06
C LEU A 1020 -13.67 40.82 -5.70
N SER A 1021 -14.69 40.01 -5.43
CA SER A 1021 -14.52 38.59 -5.10
C SER A 1021 -15.28 37.72 -6.09
N PHE A 1022 -14.56 36.84 -6.77
CA PHE A 1022 -15.10 35.76 -7.57
C PHE A 1022 -15.23 34.49 -6.72
N SER A 1023 -16.34 33.79 -6.87
CA SER A 1023 -16.59 32.45 -6.31
C SER A 1023 -16.88 31.47 -7.45
N ALA A 1024 -16.26 30.30 -7.41
CA ALA A 1024 -16.52 29.20 -8.34
C ALA A 1024 -17.70 28.31 -7.92
N THR A 1025 -18.38 28.64 -6.80
CA THR A 1025 -19.51 27.86 -6.29
C THR A 1025 -20.70 27.97 -7.24
N PRO A 1026 -21.36 26.88 -7.68
CA PRO A 1026 -22.52 26.97 -8.56
C PRO A 1026 -23.67 27.81 -7.95
N GLY A 1027 -24.09 28.87 -8.64
CA GLY A 1027 -25.17 29.76 -8.21
C GLY A 1027 -26.53 29.41 -8.79
N CYS A 1028 -26.55 28.76 -9.95
CA CYS A 1028 -27.73 28.29 -10.64
C CYS A 1028 -27.52 26.93 -11.34
N GLU A 1029 -28.60 26.34 -11.83
CA GLU A 1029 -28.58 25.05 -12.55
C GLU A 1029 -27.63 25.08 -13.76
N GLU A 1030 -27.64 26.18 -14.53
CA GLU A 1030 -26.81 26.32 -15.73
C GLU A 1030 -25.31 26.33 -15.39
N ASP A 1031 -24.93 26.84 -14.22
CA ASP A 1031 -23.52 26.87 -13.77
C ASP A 1031 -22.96 25.45 -13.61
N VAL A 1032 -23.78 24.52 -13.10
CA VAL A 1032 -23.39 23.11 -12.95
C VAL A 1032 -23.29 22.44 -14.33
N ILE A 1033 -24.28 22.67 -15.19
CA ILE A 1033 -24.29 22.15 -16.57
C ILE A 1033 -23.06 22.62 -17.34
N GLU A 1034 -22.67 23.88 -17.20
CA GLU A 1034 -21.50 24.46 -17.84
C GLU A 1034 -20.19 23.78 -17.38
N ASN A 1035 -20.07 23.44 -16.09
CA ASN A 1035 -18.91 22.69 -15.60
C ASN A 1035 -18.85 21.27 -16.22
N TYR A 1036 -19.98 20.58 -16.35
CA TYR A 1036 -20.02 19.29 -17.06
C TYR A 1036 -19.68 19.43 -18.56
N ARG A 1037 -20.09 20.52 -19.22
CA ARG A 1037 -19.71 20.79 -20.62
C ARG A 1037 -18.21 21.04 -20.75
N PHE A 1038 -17.62 21.74 -19.78
CA PHE A 1038 -16.17 21.93 -19.73
C PHE A 1038 -15.41 20.61 -19.57
N ARG A 1039 -15.84 19.76 -18.62
CA ARG A 1039 -15.25 18.42 -18.42
C ARG A 1039 -15.33 17.59 -19.70
N LYS A 1040 -16.47 17.62 -20.40
CA LYS A 1040 -16.61 16.98 -21.71
C LYS A 1040 -15.55 17.44 -22.71
N ALA A 1041 -15.36 18.74 -22.87
CA ALA A 1041 -14.36 19.29 -23.79
C ALA A 1041 -12.93 18.88 -23.44
N ASP A 1042 -12.60 18.80 -22.14
CA ASP A 1042 -11.29 18.34 -21.66
C ASP A 1042 -11.01 16.86 -21.97
N TYR A 1043 -12.03 16.01 -21.83
CA TYR A 1043 -11.97 14.59 -22.23
C TYR A 1043 -11.77 14.46 -23.74
N GLU A 1044 -12.56 15.17 -24.54
CA GLU A 1044 -12.44 15.16 -26.00
C GLU A 1044 -11.05 15.65 -26.46
N ALA A 1045 -10.51 16.71 -25.83
CA ALA A 1045 -9.16 17.21 -26.09
C ALA A 1045 -8.05 16.22 -25.68
N ALA A 1046 -8.32 15.32 -24.74
CA ALA A 1046 -7.43 14.23 -24.38
C ALA A 1046 -7.48 13.05 -25.37
N GLY A 1047 -8.39 13.10 -26.36
CA GLY A 1047 -8.70 11.97 -27.23
C GLY A 1047 -9.50 10.87 -26.53
N LEU A 1048 -10.20 11.21 -25.44
CA LEU A 1048 -10.98 10.29 -24.61
C LEU A 1048 -12.49 10.60 -24.75
N GLU A 1049 -13.34 9.59 -24.60
CA GLU A 1049 -14.80 9.75 -24.72
C GLU A 1049 -15.46 10.17 -23.39
N TYR A 1050 -16.35 11.19 -23.45
CA TYR A 1050 -17.12 11.68 -22.31
C TYR A 1050 -18.61 11.33 -22.43
N ASN A 1051 -19.04 10.30 -21.71
CA ASN A 1051 -20.34 9.65 -21.91
C ASN A 1051 -21.44 10.17 -20.99
N ILE A 1052 -21.15 11.22 -20.22
CA ILE A 1052 -22.13 11.88 -19.39
C ILE A 1052 -22.71 13.05 -20.19
N ASP A 1053 -24.02 13.02 -20.46
CA ASP A 1053 -24.71 14.17 -21.03
C ASP A 1053 -24.68 15.36 -20.05
N PRO A 1054 -24.01 16.47 -20.39
CA PRO A 1054 -23.82 17.57 -19.44
C PRO A 1054 -25.13 18.20 -18.94
N GLU A 1055 -26.15 18.26 -19.78
CA GLU A 1055 -27.45 18.80 -19.39
C GLU A 1055 -28.14 17.91 -18.36
N THR A 1056 -28.20 16.60 -18.62
CA THR A 1056 -28.88 15.66 -17.74
C THR A 1056 -28.19 15.55 -16.39
N ALA A 1057 -26.85 15.42 -16.39
CA ALA A 1057 -26.07 15.29 -15.16
C ALA A 1057 -26.06 16.59 -14.33
N GLY A 1058 -25.87 17.74 -14.96
CA GLY A 1058 -25.90 19.02 -14.26
C GLY A 1058 -27.26 19.32 -13.62
N LYS A 1059 -28.37 19.00 -14.33
CA LYS A 1059 -29.73 19.10 -13.78
C LYS A 1059 -29.96 18.15 -12.60
N ALA A 1060 -29.43 16.93 -12.67
CA ALA A 1060 -29.56 15.95 -11.59
C ALA A 1060 -28.79 16.39 -10.34
N GLU A 1061 -27.55 16.82 -10.48
CA GLU A 1061 -26.74 17.35 -9.38
C GLU A 1061 -27.42 18.58 -8.77
N TRP A 1062 -27.85 19.54 -9.58
CA TRP A 1062 -28.51 20.75 -9.08
C TRP A 1062 -29.78 20.44 -8.28
N ARG A 1063 -30.57 19.43 -8.68
CA ARG A 1063 -31.74 18.99 -7.90
C ARG A 1063 -31.37 18.38 -6.55
N GLN A 1064 -30.22 17.68 -6.47
CA GLN A 1064 -29.76 17.01 -5.26
C GLN A 1064 -29.10 17.98 -4.27
N SER A 1065 -28.28 18.92 -4.75
CA SER A 1065 -27.41 19.77 -3.92
C SER A 1065 -27.59 21.27 -4.12
N GLY A 1066 -28.32 21.73 -5.14
CA GLY A 1066 -28.43 23.15 -5.51
C GLY A 1066 -28.99 24.06 -4.41
N LYS A 1067 -29.98 23.58 -3.62
CA LYS A 1067 -30.48 24.34 -2.45
C LYS A 1067 -29.41 24.51 -1.37
N SER A 1068 -28.57 23.51 -1.17
CA SER A 1068 -27.47 23.55 -0.20
C SER A 1068 -26.36 24.50 -0.68
N TYR A 1069 -26.02 24.48 -1.97
CA TYR A 1069 -25.05 25.41 -2.56
C TYR A 1069 -25.50 26.88 -2.43
N GLN A 1070 -26.75 27.19 -2.77
CA GLN A 1070 -27.29 28.55 -2.65
C GLN A 1070 -27.32 29.03 -1.19
N GLN A 1071 -27.73 28.16 -0.25
CA GLN A 1071 -27.75 28.50 1.17
C GLN A 1071 -26.34 28.76 1.71
N PHE A 1072 -25.36 27.94 1.32
CA PHE A 1072 -23.97 28.09 1.71
C PHE A 1072 -23.36 29.39 1.17
N PHE A 1073 -23.59 29.71 -0.10
CA PHE A 1073 -23.09 30.95 -0.71
C PHE A 1073 -23.68 32.20 -0.04
N GLU A 1074 -24.99 32.29 0.11
CA GLU A 1074 -25.65 33.47 0.68
C GLU A 1074 -25.36 33.63 2.18
N LYS A 1075 -25.34 32.53 2.96
CA LYS A 1075 -25.19 32.61 4.42
C LYS A 1075 -23.74 32.80 4.87
N ASP A 1076 -22.80 32.08 4.26
CA ASP A 1076 -21.44 31.96 4.77
C ASP A 1076 -20.44 32.76 3.93
N ILE A 1077 -20.45 32.61 2.60
CA ILE A 1077 -19.48 33.29 1.71
C ILE A 1077 -19.79 34.78 1.58
N LYS A 1078 -21.00 35.14 1.16
CA LYS A 1078 -21.40 36.53 0.92
C LYS A 1078 -21.36 37.38 2.19
N SER A 1079 -21.89 36.84 3.29
CA SER A 1079 -21.85 37.46 4.61
C SER A 1079 -20.41 37.76 5.09
N PHE A 1080 -19.47 36.86 4.83
CA PHE A 1080 -18.05 37.11 5.12
C PHE A 1080 -17.51 38.30 4.33
N TRP A 1081 -17.71 38.33 3.01
CA TRP A 1081 -17.21 39.40 2.15
C TRP A 1081 -17.85 40.76 2.44
N GLU A 1082 -19.15 40.79 2.76
CA GLU A 1082 -19.83 42.01 3.24
C GLU A 1082 -19.18 42.54 4.53
N SER A 1083 -18.68 41.65 5.40
CA SER A 1083 -18.00 42.03 6.65
C SER A 1083 -16.59 42.58 6.46
N CYS A 1084 -15.95 42.36 5.31
CA CYS A 1084 -14.60 42.84 4.98
C CYS A 1084 -14.57 44.31 4.53
N GLY A 1085 -15.73 44.93 4.26
CA GLY A 1085 -15.84 46.33 3.81
C GLY A 1085 -15.49 46.53 2.33
N ASN A 1086 -16.27 47.38 1.66
CA ASN A 1086 -16.14 47.76 0.24
C ASN A 1086 -15.85 46.57 -0.72
N CYS A 1087 -16.60 45.46 -0.57
CA CYS A 1087 -16.40 44.25 -1.37
C CYS A 1087 -17.64 43.91 -2.20
N ARG A 1088 -17.45 43.76 -3.51
CA ARG A 1088 -18.45 43.25 -4.46
C ARG A 1088 -18.20 41.77 -4.71
N THR A 1089 -19.18 40.91 -4.46
CA THR A 1089 -19.08 39.47 -4.74
C THR A 1089 -19.79 39.12 -6.05
N VAL A 1090 -19.13 38.31 -6.87
CA VAL A 1090 -19.59 37.84 -8.17
C VAL A 1090 -19.45 36.32 -8.20
N ASN A 1091 -20.48 35.63 -8.63
CA ASN A 1091 -20.45 34.17 -8.76
C ASN A 1091 -20.26 33.78 -10.23
N ILE A 1092 -19.31 32.91 -10.52
CA ILE A 1092 -19.01 32.41 -11.87
C ILE A 1092 -18.76 30.90 -11.78
N SER A 1093 -19.50 30.12 -12.56
CA SER A 1093 -19.28 28.68 -12.73
C SER A 1093 -17.84 28.33 -13.12
N GLY A 1094 -17.31 27.23 -12.60
CA GLY A 1094 -16.09 26.63 -13.13
C GLY A 1094 -15.30 25.81 -12.11
N GLU A 1095 -14.21 25.19 -12.57
CA GLU A 1095 -13.29 24.46 -11.69
C GLU A 1095 -12.42 25.43 -10.89
N HIS A 1096 -12.19 25.16 -9.60
CA HIS A 1096 -11.47 26.05 -8.65
C HIS A 1096 -10.17 26.66 -9.21
N ASP A 1097 -9.34 25.85 -9.86
CA ASP A 1097 -8.02 26.24 -10.37
C ASP A 1097 -8.04 26.77 -11.80
N LEU A 1098 -9.20 26.78 -12.47
CA LEU A 1098 -9.31 27.04 -13.91
C LEU A 1098 -10.48 27.91 -14.31
N PHE A 1099 -11.42 28.25 -13.42
CA PHE A 1099 -12.61 29.03 -13.77
C PHE A 1099 -12.25 30.35 -14.47
N PHE A 1100 -11.11 30.95 -14.09
CA PHE A 1100 -10.58 32.17 -14.69
C PHE A 1100 -9.99 31.99 -16.10
N SER A 1101 -9.64 30.76 -16.47
CA SER A 1101 -9.28 30.37 -17.84
C SER A 1101 -10.54 29.99 -18.62
N GLN A 1102 -11.38 29.13 -18.04
CA GLN A 1102 -12.67 28.69 -18.60
C GLN A 1102 -13.57 29.86 -19.01
N ASN A 1103 -13.63 30.90 -18.18
CA ASN A 1103 -14.50 32.06 -18.35
C ASN A 1103 -13.72 33.37 -18.56
N ALA A 1104 -12.53 33.30 -19.17
CA ALA A 1104 -11.59 34.42 -19.24
C ALA A 1104 -12.19 35.74 -19.74
N GLU A 1105 -13.02 35.72 -20.80
CA GLU A 1105 -13.63 36.95 -21.35
C GLU A 1105 -14.62 37.59 -20.38
N LYS A 1106 -15.48 36.77 -19.76
CA LYS A 1106 -16.50 37.23 -18.80
C LYS A 1106 -15.84 37.78 -17.54
N VAL A 1107 -14.83 37.08 -17.03
CA VAL A 1107 -14.03 37.49 -15.87
C VAL A 1107 -13.29 38.81 -16.18
N ALA A 1108 -12.64 38.91 -17.35
CA ALA A 1108 -11.92 40.11 -17.75
C ALA A 1108 -12.83 41.33 -17.88
N GLY A 1109 -14.03 41.17 -18.47
CA GLY A 1109 -15.01 42.26 -18.59
C GLY A 1109 -15.40 42.83 -17.22
N ILE A 1110 -15.73 41.95 -16.27
CA ILE A 1110 -16.13 42.35 -14.91
C ILE A 1110 -14.98 43.02 -14.15
N ILE A 1111 -13.75 42.54 -14.35
CA ILE A 1111 -12.55 43.16 -13.78
C ILE A 1111 -12.31 44.54 -14.39
N ASN A 1112 -12.41 44.70 -15.71
CA ASN A 1112 -12.23 45.99 -16.37
C ASN A 1112 -13.29 47.01 -15.94
N ASP A 1113 -14.56 46.58 -15.80
CA ASP A 1113 -15.62 47.44 -15.27
C ASP A 1113 -15.32 47.86 -13.82
N PHE A 1114 -14.83 46.94 -12.99
CA PHE A 1114 -14.42 47.23 -11.62
C PHE A 1114 -13.23 48.21 -11.56
N LEU A 1115 -12.20 48.04 -12.39
CA LEU A 1115 -11.06 48.94 -12.46
C LEU A 1115 -11.47 50.34 -12.95
N ALA A 1116 -12.37 50.42 -13.92
CA ALA A 1116 -12.92 51.69 -14.40
C ALA A 1116 -13.81 52.41 -13.37
N GLU A 1117 -14.36 51.70 -12.38
CA GLU A 1117 -15.06 52.31 -11.23
C GLU A 1117 -14.10 52.88 -10.18
N ILE A 1118 -12.84 52.44 -10.17
CA ILE A 1118 -11.78 52.89 -9.26
C ILE A 1118 -11.05 54.12 -9.82
N GLU A 1119 -10.91 54.22 -11.15
CA GLU A 1119 -10.46 55.41 -11.89
C GLU A 1119 -11.39 56.62 -11.71
#